data_AF-A0AAD2HTC3-F1
#
_entry.id   AF-A0AAD2HTC3-F1
#
_cell.length_a   1.000
_cell.length_b   1.000
_cell.length_c   1.000
_cell.angle_alpha   90.00
_cell.angle_beta   90.00
_cell.angle_gamma   90.00
#
_symmetry.space_group_name_H-M   'P 1'
#
loop_
_entity.id
_entity.type
_entity.pdbx_description
1 polymer ?
#
loop_
_entity_poly.entity_id
_entity_poly.type
_entity_poly.pdbx_seq_one_letter_code
_entity_poly.pdbx_strand_id
1 'polypeptide(L)'
;MGDKLLGLRRFFVKWSEHQEYPNRTAEPLSIIAYPLLHEYRENDLRADTLKFEDRHKIIHLKVLCDELGFQLGLGVLDDHLIGLADVDDTSSQPRMERVTSRRLTIKDVFDFDGGLVPGLSQLELDEGDLVRTARALEPAPDLVVYDSKESPQIEFQFSRAVIILFEKRRESEVLLHTRRTSYALDCLSNLSRRPGPSAVERKIVDYVLASLHRQHPYNFTAQTTLADIAICWHDAKLWNDTARTTCERGSLIGALESIQWLSAWKQFGFAAVRESLELCCKRKGSRMTIEFFLAADPEMYESIESGPALDAVLRWSSQQLQQALDKMQVLEQEEVALFSGLIRKRGVTFFWDVIMGSIIRMPNAYEFWTNFLRSLSTLRSNTTGAEDEKVYNLLVDEGLNTIISDFGIVVRSGDLSLRARRLSEIIDLCLSIRRLDMCRRVLFTTVPRDQGRDWVADITSPLYVHQLRRTLHEHAIQVYHKPFSDFFRAMVGCYLEHVLGAFSHAARRICGGCTACAAVDDFLMSHTLTQAHFVGLRTHLLHLETHLAGASDVVSFHTFADTAASGGHVLVLNKTRNGDAEADWRVHKNKAIKFLSSIGESASVERIMGKRYPEVLQALDGKTRFVHLEEGSRSTAQAGHIAIHHSVGGRWTVTRVTDSLPPSGH
;
A
#
# COMPACT_ATOMS: atom_id res chain seq x y z
N MET A 1 23.09 5.78 -76.09
CA MET A 1 22.31 5.03 -75.08
C MET A 1 23.15 3.95 -74.41
N GLY A 2 23.99 3.20 -75.16
CA GLY A 2 24.90 2.18 -74.62
C GLY A 2 25.77 2.63 -73.43
N ASP A 3 26.41 3.81 -73.50
CA ASP A 3 27.27 4.30 -72.41
C ASP A 3 26.51 4.51 -71.09
N LYS A 4 25.24 4.95 -71.17
CA LYS A 4 24.40 5.13 -69.97
C LYS A 4 23.99 3.80 -69.36
N LEU A 5 23.67 2.80 -70.18
CA LEU A 5 23.36 1.44 -69.71
C LEU A 5 24.59 0.76 -69.09
N LEU A 6 25.77 0.96 -69.67
CA LEU A 6 27.04 0.51 -69.07
C LEU A 6 27.28 1.19 -67.71
N GLY A 7 27.00 2.48 -67.59
CA GLY A 7 27.06 3.20 -66.31
C GLY A 7 26.11 2.62 -65.26
N LEU A 8 24.83 2.40 -65.62
CA LEU A 8 23.83 1.78 -64.74
C LEU A 8 24.21 0.36 -64.33
N ARG A 9 24.71 -0.44 -65.28
CA ARG A 9 25.21 -1.79 -64.98
C ARG A 9 26.34 -1.76 -63.95
N ARG A 10 27.34 -0.88 -64.14
CA ARG A 10 28.44 -0.71 -63.16
C ARG A 10 27.91 -0.27 -61.80
N PHE A 11 26.89 0.60 -61.78
CA PHE A 11 26.24 1.02 -60.55
C PHE A 11 25.57 -0.16 -59.83
N PHE A 12 24.76 -0.96 -60.53
CA PHE A 12 24.09 -2.12 -59.94
C PHE A 12 25.05 -3.20 -59.46
N VAL A 13 26.13 -3.48 -60.20
CA VAL A 13 27.19 -4.40 -59.74
C VAL A 13 27.88 -3.85 -58.49
N LYS A 14 28.21 -2.55 -58.47
CA LYS A 14 28.83 -1.95 -57.28
C LYS A 14 27.87 -1.93 -56.08
N TRP A 15 26.58 -1.74 -56.33
CA TRP A 15 25.55 -1.78 -55.29
C TRP A 15 25.37 -3.19 -54.72
N SER A 16 25.35 -4.23 -55.56
CA SER A 16 25.23 -5.62 -55.11
C SER A 16 26.48 -6.13 -54.39
N GLU A 17 27.68 -5.74 -54.81
CA GLU A 17 28.92 -6.20 -54.19
C GLU A 17 29.17 -5.65 -52.78
N HIS A 18 28.32 -4.75 -52.27
CA HIS A 18 28.51 -4.07 -50.99
C HIS A 18 29.93 -3.48 -50.85
N GLN A 19 30.57 -3.10 -51.96
CA GLN A 19 31.83 -2.38 -51.88
C GLN A 19 31.55 -1.08 -51.16
N GLU A 20 32.00 -1.02 -49.91
CA GLU A 20 31.89 0.15 -49.03
C GLU A 20 32.22 1.36 -49.87
N TYR A 21 31.24 2.24 -50.09
CA TYR A 21 31.56 3.54 -50.64
C TYR A 21 32.38 4.22 -49.55
N PRO A 22 33.70 4.45 -49.75
CA PRO A 22 34.63 4.75 -48.66
C PRO A 22 34.35 6.07 -47.92
N ASN A 23 33.33 6.81 -48.34
CA ASN A 23 32.92 8.10 -47.78
C ASN A 23 31.47 8.12 -47.25
N ARG A 24 30.76 6.99 -47.11
CA ARG A 24 29.44 6.96 -46.46
C ARG A 24 29.52 6.25 -45.11
N THR A 25 29.29 7.01 -44.04
CA THR A 25 29.02 6.48 -42.69
C THR A 25 27.62 5.88 -42.56
N ALA A 26 26.80 5.95 -43.60
CA ALA A 26 25.44 5.43 -43.64
C ALA A 26 25.42 4.00 -44.19
N GLU A 27 24.59 3.14 -43.59
CA GLU A 27 24.35 1.77 -44.05
C GLU A 27 24.01 1.73 -45.56
N PRO A 28 24.44 0.68 -46.29
CA PRO A 28 24.16 0.57 -47.71
C PRO A 28 22.65 0.54 -47.96
N LEU A 29 22.17 1.38 -48.89
CA LEU A 29 20.75 1.46 -49.28
C LEU A 29 20.22 0.06 -49.62
N SER A 30 19.16 -0.35 -48.96
CA SER A 30 18.51 -1.65 -49.21
C SER A 30 17.55 -1.56 -50.38
N ILE A 31 16.93 -0.39 -50.56
CA ILE A 31 15.91 -0.09 -51.55
C ILE A 31 16.19 1.27 -52.19
N ILE A 32 15.81 1.44 -53.45
CA ILE A 32 15.85 2.72 -54.16
C ILE A 32 14.46 2.98 -54.73
N ALA A 33 13.90 4.14 -54.41
CA ALA A 33 12.69 4.68 -55.03
C ALA A 33 13.05 5.82 -55.98
N TYR A 34 12.69 5.69 -57.25
CA TYR A 34 12.95 6.69 -58.28
C TYR A 34 11.62 7.25 -58.80
N PRO A 35 11.31 8.55 -58.60
CA PRO A 35 10.06 9.15 -59.06
C PRO A 35 9.98 9.21 -60.59
N LEU A 36 8.83 8.79 -61.13
CA LEU A 36 8.50 8.92 -62.54
C LEU A 36 8.17 10.38 -62.90
N LEU A 37 8.29 10.70 -64.19
CA LEU A 37 8.04 12.05 -64.68
C LEU A 37 6.55 12.38 -64.84
N HIS A 38 5.74 11.39 -65.23
CA HIS A 38 4.30 11.57 -65.37
C HIS A 38 3.54 11.04 -64.16
N GLU A 39 2.35 11.59 -63.97
CA GLU A 39 1.38 11.08 -63.00
C GLU A 39 0.63 9.87 -63.58
N TYR A 40 0.49 8.84 -62.75
CA TYR A 40 -0.22 7.61 -63.07
C TYR A 40 -1.19 7.30 -61.94
N ARG A 41 -2.36 6.76 -62.31
CA ARG A 41 -3.28 6.17 -61.33
C ARG A 41 -2.77 4.78 -60.96
N GLU A 42 -3.17 4.30 -59.79
CA GLU A 42 -2.79 2.98 -59.28
C GLU A 42 -3.09 1.86 -60.29
N ASN A 43 -4.28 1.89 -60.90
CA ASN A 43 -4.69 0.92 -61.94
C ASN A 43 -3.89 1.00 -63.25
N ASP A 44 -3.11 2.07 -63.45
CA ASP A 44 -2.32 2.32 -64.65
C ASP A 44 -0.82 2.04 -64.42
N LEU A 45 -0.43 1.41 -63.30
CA LEU A 45 0.97 1.06 -62.99
C LEU A 45 1.40 -0.27 -63.63
N ARG A 46 1.45 -0.30 -64.97
CA ARG A 46 1.97 -1.43 -65.77
C ARG A 46 2.81 -0.92 -66.95
N ALA A 47 3.77 -1.70 -67.42
CA ALA A 47 4.77 -1.17 -68.36
C ALA A 47 4.20 -0.66 -69.69
N ASP A 48 3.06 -1.18 -70.15
CA ASP A 48 2.41 -0.82 -71.40
C ASP A 48 1.57 0.47 -71.31
N THR A 49 1.11 0.88 -70.12
CA THR A 49 0.37 2.13 -69.88
C THR A 49 1.26 3.33 -69.60
N LEU A 50 2.54 3.10 -69.33
CA LEU A 50 3.50 4.17 -69.08
C LEU A 50 3.69 5.05 -70.33
N LYS A 51 3.88 6.35 -70.09
CA LYS A 51 3.98 7.36 -71.15
C LYS A 51 5.45 7.70 -71.42
N PHE A 52 5.73 7.93 -72.70
CA PHE A 52 6.96 8.55 -73.20
C PHE A 52 8.27 8.00 -72.57
N GLU A 53 9.00 8.87 -71.86
CA GLU A 53 10.32 8.61 -71.32
C GLU A 53 10.29 7.59 -70.16
N ASP A 54 9.20 7.55 -69.38
CA ASP A 54 9.07 6.62 -68.24
C ASP A 54 9.01 5.18 -68.74
N ARG A 55 8.18 4.92 -69.76
CA ARG A 55 8.08 3.61 -70.41
C ARG A 55 9.43 3.16 -70.95
N HIS A 56 10.10 4.05 -71.66
CA HIS A 56 11.40 3.75 -72.25
C HIS A 56 12.46 3.43 -71.18
N LYS A 57 12.50 4.19 -70.07
CA LYS A 57 13.41 3.92 -68.93
C LYS A 57 13.15 2.55 -68.31
N ILE A 58 11.89 2.24 -68.03
CA ILE A 58 11.50 0.99 -67.36
C ILE A 58 11.78 -0.24 -68.21
N ILE A 59 11.56 -0.18 -69.53
CA ILE A 59 11.90 -1.30 -70.43
C ILE A 59 13.40 -1.61 -70.37
N HIS A 60 14.28 -0.60 -70.45
CA HIS A 60 15.73 -0.84 -70.38
C HIS A 60 16.20 -1.25 -68.99
N LEU A 61 15.59 -0.69 -67.94
CA LEU A 61 15.88 -1.08 -66.56
C LEU A 61 15.48 -2.52 -66.30
N LYS A 62 14.33 -2.99 -66.81
CA LYS A 62 13.86 -4.37 -66.63
C LYS A 62 14.88 -5.38 -67.15
N VAL A 63 15.38 -5.17 -68.37
CA VAL A 63 16.41 -6.05 -68.96
C VAL A 63 17.66 -6.13 -68.09
N LEU A 64 18.13 -4.98 -67.59
CA LEU A 64 19.29 -4.92 -66.69
C LEU A 64 19.01 -5.57 -65.33
N CYS A 65 17.81 -5.38 -64.78
CA CYS A 65 17.42 -5.94 -63.48
C CYS A 65 17.33 -7.46 -63.56
N ASP A 66 16.73 -8.01 -64.63
CA ASP A 66 16.64 -9.45 -64.85
C ASP A 66 18.01 -10.10 -64.97
N GLU A 67 18.93 -9.44 -65.68
CA GLU A 67 20.29 -9.94 -65.87
C GLU A 67 21.12 -9.93 -64.57
N LEU A 68 20.94 -8.91 -63.73
CA LEU A 68 21.74 -8.72 -62.52
C LEU A 68 21.07 -9.24 -61.24
N GLY A 69 19.86 -9.80 -61.35
CA GLY A 69 19.12 -10.33 -60.20
C GLY A 69 18.49 -9.27 -59.31
N PHE A 70 18.07 -8.13 -59.86
CA PHE A 70 17.31 -7.10 -59.17
C PHE A 70 15.80 -7.28 -59.40
N GLN A 71 15.02 -6.98 -58.38
CA GLN A 71 13.58 -6.84 -58.49
C GLN A 71 13.26 -5.40 -58.92
N LEU A 72 12.49 -5.27 -59.99
CA LEU A 72 11.92 -4.02 -60.47
C LEU A 72 10.42 -4.03 -60.14
N GLY A 73 9.95 -2.99 -59.46
CA GLY A 73 8.53 -2.76 -59.19
C GLY A 73 8.10 -1.34 -59.52
N LEU A 74 6.80 -1.12 -59.61
CA LEU A 74 6.14 0.17 -59.74
C LEU A 74 5.21 0.34 -58.55
N GLY A 75 5.17 1.51 -57.93
CA GLY A 75 4.25 1.77 -56.83
C GLY A 75 3.85 3.23 -56.75
N VAL A 76 2.91 3.55 -55.86
CA VAL A 76 2.55 4.93 -55.56
C VAL A 76 3.23 5.34 -54.26
N LEU A 77 4.17 6.28 -54.35
CA LEU A 77 4.75 6.94 -53.18
C LEU A 77 3.79 8.02 -52.68
N ASP A 78 3.29 7.84 -51.47
CA ASP A 78 2.70 8.88 -50.65
C ASP A 78 3.80 9.52 -49.78
N ASP A 79 4.16 10.75 -50.11
CA ASP A 79 5.10 11.60 -49.41
C ASP A 79 4.33 12.59 -48.53
N HIS A 80 4.39 12.38 -47.23
CA HIS A 80 3.75 13.21 -46.23
C HIS A 80 4.79 14.15 -45.62
N LEU A 81 4.71 15.43 -45.96
CA LEU A 81 5.42 16.49 -45.24
C LEU A 81 4.55 16.97 -44.09
N ILE A 82 5.08 16.90 -42.89
CA ILE A 82 4.40 17.36 -41.67
C ILE A 82 5.21 18.51 -41.12
N GLY A 83 4.55 19.61 -40.80
CA GLY A 83 5.19 20.82 -40.34
C GLY A 83 4.27 21.74 -39.57
N LEU A 84 4.82 22.90 -39.23
CA LEU A 84 4.07 23.99 -38.60
C LEU A 84 3.49 24.90 -39.67
N ALA A 85 2.22 25.26 -39.52
CA ALA A 85 1.57 26.26 -40.34
C ALA A 85 2.08 27.66 -39.99
N ASP A 86 2.25 28.52 -41.00
CA ASP A 86 2.50 29.95 -40.82
C ASP A 86 1.22 30.62 -40.28
N VAL A 87 1.23 30.97 -39.00
CA VAL A 87 0.06 31.51 -38.28
C VAL A 87 -0.19 32.97 -38.64
N ASP A 88 0.81 33.67 -39.17
CA ASP A 88 0.71 35.08 -39.54
C ASP A 88 0.18 35.28 -40.97
N ASP A 89 0.10 34.20 -41.77
CA ASP A 89 -0.45 34.26 -43.12
C ASP A 89 -1.98 34.33 -43.10
N THR A 90 -2.51 35.53 -43.36
CA THR A 90 -3.96 35.76 -43.56
C THR A 90 -4.51 35.18 -44.87
N SER A 91 -3.67 34.49 -45.67
CA SER A 91 -4.13 33.84 -46.89
C SER A 91 -5.09 32.69 -46.60
N SER A 92 -6.01 32.44 -47.53
CA SER A 92 -7.02 31.37 -47.40
C SER A 92 -6.45 29.96 -47.50
N GLN A 93 -5.13 29.81 -47.74
CA GLN A 93 -4.47 28.52 -47.88
C GLN A 93 -3.27 28.46 -46.92
N PRO A 94 -3.33 27.67 -45.85
CA PRO A 94 -2.27 27.64 -44.86
C PRO A 94 -0.97 27.13 -45.50
N ARG A 95 0.12 27.88 -45.29
CA ARG A 95 1.45 27.55 -45.78
C ARG A 95 2.25 26.85 -44.69
N MET A 96 3.06 25.87 -45.08
CA MET A 96 3.98 25.21 -44.16
C MET A 96 5.26 26.03 -44.02
N GLU A 97 5.46 26.65 -42.86
CA GLU A 97 6.65 27.46 -42.57
C GLU A 97 7.89 26.58 -42.39
N ARG A 98 7.71 25.47 -41.66
CA ARG A 98 8.80 24.55 -41.29
C ARG A 98 8.34 23.11 -41.31
N VAL A 99 9.02 22.29 -42.10
CA VAL A 99 8.88 20.82 -42.05
C VAL A 99 9.52 20.31 -40.75
N THR A 100 8.74 19.62 -39.93
CA THR A 100 9.20 18.98 -38.69
C THR A 100 9.51 17.50 -38.92
N SER A 101 8.75 16.85 -39.78
CA SER A 101 8.95 15.44 -40.13
C SER A 101 8.47 15.15 -41.55
N ARG A 102 9.09 14.16 -42.18
CA ARG A 102 8.69 13.64 -43.49
C ARG A 102 8.47 12.14 -43.37
N ARG A 103 7.34 11.64 -43.86
CA ARG A 103 7.01 10.22 -43.89
C ARG A 103 6.80 9.80 -45.33
N LEU A 104 7.60 8.84 -45.79
CA LEU A 104 7.54 8.29 -47.13
C LEU A 104 6.93 6.90 -47.06
N THR A 105 5.79 6.70 -47.71
CA THR A 105 5.12 5.40 -47.76
C THR A 105 4.80 5.03 -49.19
N ILE A 106 5.26 3.89 -49.67
CA ILE A 106 4.81 3.34 -50.94
C ILE A 106 3.63 2.42 -50.68
N LYS A 107 2.54 2.61 -51.42
CA LYS A 107 1.40 1.70 -51.49
C LYS A 107 1.50 0.83 -52.73
N ASP A 108 1.17 -0.45 -52.53
CA ASP A 108 0.96 -1.49 -53.53
C ASP A 108 2.02 -1.51 -54.63
N VAL A 109 3.04 -2.34 -54.43
CA VAL A 109 4.08 -2.54 -55.44
C VAL A 109 3.62 -3.55 -56.47
N PHE A 110 3.52 -3.10 -57.71
CA PHE A 110 3.23 -3.90 -58.89
C PHE A 110 4.52 -4.33 -59.59
N ASP A 111 4.55 -5.52 -60.16
CA ASP A 111 5.60 -5.97 -61.05
C ASP A 111 5.49 -5.28 -62.42
N PHE A 112 6.36 -5.66 -63.34
CA PHE A 112 6.41 -5.07 -64.69
C PHE A 112 5.11 -5.30 -65.49
N ASP A 113 4.38 -6.39 -65.20
CA ASP A 113 3.17 -6.82 -65.90
C ASP A 113 1.89 -6.29 -65.22
N GLY A 114 2.03 -5.55 -64.11
CA GLY A 114 0.92 -5.00 -63.33
C GLY A 114 0.37 -5.97 -62.28
N GLY A 115 1.04 -7.09 -62.01
CA GLY A 115 0.70 -8.00 -60.92
C GLY A 115 1.22 -7.48 -59.58
N LEU A 116 0.42 -7.59 -58.51
CA LEU A 116 0.88 -7.18 -57.18
C LEU A 116 2.04 -8.08 -56.72
N VAL A 117 3.16 -7.50 -56.31
CA VAL A 117 4.29 -8.23 -55.74
C VAL A 117 3.93 -8.65 -54.31
N PRO A 118 3.85 -9.96 -54.01
CA PRO A 118 3.42 -10.44 -52.70
C PRO A 118 4.29 -9.87 -51.57
N GLY A 119 3.64 -9.38 -50.52
CA GLY A 119 4.31 -8.86 -49.33
C GLY A 119 4.75 -7.40 -49.40
N LEU A 120 4.70 -6.76 -50.58
CA LEU A 120 5.04 -5.35 -50.81
C LEU A 120 3.80 -4.45 -50.97
N SER A 121 2.73 -4.68 -50.19
CA SER A 121 1.54 -3.83 -50.24
C SER A 121 1.76 -2.45 -49.60
N GLN A 122 2.71 -2.34 -48.68
CA GLN A 122 3.08 -1.07 -48.06
C GLN A 122 4.56 -1.08 -47.67
N LEU A 123 5.31 -0.03 -48.04
CA LEU A 123 6.72 0.14 -47.70
C LEU A 123 6.96 1.50 -47.07
N GLU A 124 7.46 1.55 -45.84
CA GLU A 124 8.01 2.80 -45.28
C GLU A 124 9.43 2.99 -45.80
N LEU A 125 9.75 4.19 -46.30
CA LEU A 125 11.07 4.53 -46.81
C LEU A 125 11.74 5.59 -45.93
N ASP A 126 13.06 5.51 -45.84
CA ASP A 126 13.87 6.59 -45.30
C ASP A 126 14.17 7.63 -46.39
N GLU A 127 14.49 8.86 -46.00
CA GLU A 127 14.75 9.96 -46.96
C GLU A 127 15.94 9.65 -47.90
N GLY A 128 16.87 8.79 -47.46
CA GLY A 128 17.99 8.33 -48.26
C GLY A 128 17.63 7.35 -49.38
N ASP A 129 16.47 6.70 -49.30
CA ASP A 129 16.00 5.72 -50.28
C ASP A 129 15.37 6.38 -51.51
N LEU A 130 14.89 7.62 -51.36
CA LEU A 130 14.26 8.38 -52.44
C LEU A 130 15.30 9.16 -53.27
N VAL A 131 15.36 8.87 -54.57
CA VAL A 131 16.22 9.61 -55.50
C VAL A 131 15.67 11.00 -55.73
N ARG A 132 16.36 12.02 -55.22
CA ARG A 132 16.02 13.43 -55.45
C ARG A 132 16.29 13.82 -56.92
N THR A 133 15.22 14.03 -57.68
CA THR A 133 15.31 14.61 -59.03
C THR A 133 15.42 16.13 -58.95
N ALA A 134 16.53 16.70 -59.44
CA ALA A 134 16.90 18.11 -59.30
C ALA A 134 15.99 19.14 -60.02
N ARG A 135 14.81 18.75 -60.53
CA ARG A 135 14.13 19.50 -61.60
C ARG A 135 12.61 19.72 -61.51
N ALA A 136 11.91 19.22 -60.51
CA ALA A 136 10.49 19.59 -60.38
C ALA A 136 10.36 20.79 -59.43
N LEU A 137 9.77 21.90 -59.89
CA LEU A 137 9.00 22.73 -58.97
C LEU A 137 8.06 21.76 -58.24
N GLU A 138 8.10 21.75 -56.91
CA GLU A 138 7.18 20.92 -56.15
C GLU A 138 5.75 21.31 -56.60
N PRO A 139 4.97 20.36 -57.16
CA PRO A 139 3.59 20.63 -57.52
C PRO A 139 2.83 21.03 -56.26
N ALA A 140 1.64 21.64 -56.44
CA ALA A 140 0.74 21.83 -55.30
C ALA A 140 0.47 20.47 -54.63
N PRO A 141 0.37 20.41 -53.29
CA PRO A 141 0.05 19.17 -52.59
C PRO A 141 -1.30 18.62 -53.06
N ASP A 142 -1.38 17.30 -53.19
CA ASP A 142 -2.62 16.62 -53.60
C ASP A 142 -3.69 16.72 -52.49
N LEU A 143 -3.25 16.72 -51.24
CA LEU A 143 -4.09 16.92 -50.07
C LEU A 143 -3.37 17.78 -49.02
N VAL A 144 -4.12 18.72 -48.45
CA VAL A 144 -3.70 19.53 -47.30
C VAL A 144 -4.60 19.21 -46.13
N VAL A 145 -4.03 18.65 -45.07
CA VAL A 145 -4.73 18.39 -43.80
C VAL A 145 -4.23 19.39 -42.78
N TYR A 146 -5.14 20.19 -42.22
CA TYR A 146 -4.83 21.19 -41.20
C TYR A 146 -5.76 21.03 -40.00
N ASP A 147 -5.21 20.73 -38.83
CA ASP A 147 -5.97 20.56 -37.60
C ASP A 147 -5.91 21.81 -36.72
N SER A 148 -6.75 22.80 -37.03
CA SER A 148 -6.80 24.05 -36.27
C SER A 148 -7.13 23.93 -34.76
N LYS A 149 -7.60 22.77 -34.27
CA LYS A 149 -8.16 22.66 -32.90
C LYS A 149 -7.14 22.25 -31.85
N GLU A 150 -6.23 21.35 -32.19
CA GLU A 150 -5.35 20.72 -31.19
C GLU A 150 -3.88 21.12 -31.35
N SER A 151 -3.43 21.49 -32.56
CA SER A 151 -2.05 21.98 -32.80
C SER A 151 -1.94 22.72 -34.14
N PRO A 152 -1.04 23.71 -34.32
CA PRO A 152 -0.83 24.37 -35.61
C PRO A 152 -0.07 23.48 -36.62
N GLN A 153 -0.35 22.17 -36.60
CA GLN A 153 0.28 21.18 -37.45
C GLN A 153 -0.47 21.12 -38.78
N ILE A 154 0.29 21.20 -39.86
CA ILE A 154 -0.17 21.03 -41.23
C ILE A 154 0.53 19.83 -41.84
N GLU A 155 -0.22 19.03 -42.59
CA GLU A 155 0.29 17.89 -43.34
C GLU A 155 -0.01 18.10 -44.82
N PHE A 156 1.05 18.11 -45.63
CA PHE A 156 0.97 18.09 -47.08
C PHE A 156 1.24 16.68 -47.56
N GLN A 157 0.33 16.15 -48.36
CA GLN A 157 0.48 14.84 -48.99
C GLN A 157 0.74 15.02 -50.50
N PHE A 158 1.76 14.33 -51.00
CA PHE A 158 2.06 14.22 -52.42
C PHE A 158 2.06 12.75 -52.82
N SER A 159 1.29 12.41 -53.85
CA SER A 159 1.18 11.06 -54.40
C SER A 159 1.86 11.00 -55.76
N ARG A 160 2.90 10.17 -55.89
CA ARG A 160 3.67 10.05 -57.14
C ARG A 160 3.96 8.60 -57.48
N ALA A 161 3.90 8.28 -58.77
CA ALA A 161 4.36 6.98 -59.23
C ALA A 161 5.90 6.90 -59.12
N VAL A 162 6.39 5.81 -58.55
CA VAL A 162 7.82 5.54 -58.36
C VAL A 162 8.22 4.19 -58.94
N ILE A 163 9.43 4.12 -59.47
CA ILE A 163 10.14 2.87 -59.72
C ILE A 163 10.78 2.43 -58.42
N ILE A 164 10.63 1.15 -58.10
CA ILE A 164 11.21 0.54 -56.91
C ILE A 164 12.22 -0.49 -57.35
N LEU A 165 13.42 -0.38 -56.82
CA LEU A 165 14.55 -1.23 -57.14
C LEU A 165 15.14 -1.78 -55.86
N PHE A 166 15.37 -3.08 -55.83
CA PHE A 166 16.17 -3.73 -54.80
C PHE A 166 16.73 -5.05 -55.31
N GLU A 167 17.78 -5.56 -54.67
CA GLU A 167 18.38 -6.82 -55.09
C GLU A 167 17.51 -8.01 -54.64
N LYS A 168 17.16 -8.93 -55.55
CA LYS A 168 16.18 -10.00 -55.27
C LYS A 168 16.64 -10.92 -54.14
N ARG A 169 17.93 -11.20 -54.01
CA ARG A 169 18.48 -12.00 -52.90
C ARG A 169 18.37 -11.31 -51.53
N ARG A 170 18.09 -10.01 -51.50
CA ARG A 170 17.92 -9.17 -50.29
C ARG A 170 16.46 -8.82 -50.03
N GLU A 171 15.51 -9.43 -50.75
CA GLU A 171 14.08 -9.17 -50.61
C GLU A 171 13.62 -9.22 -49.15
N SER A 172 14.05 -10.22 -48.38
CA SER A 172 13.71 -10.32 -46.96
C SER A 172 14.28 -9.17 -46.12
N GLU A 173 15.49 -8.69 -46.42
CA GLU A 173 16.10 -7.55 -45.71
C GLU A 173 15.35 -6.26 -46.01
N VAL A 174 14.94 -6.06 -47.27
CA VAL A 174 14.15 -4.92 -47.71
C VAL A 174 12.78 -4.91 -47.04
N LEU A 175 12.12 -6.07 -46.99
CA LEU A 175 10.83 -6.22 -46.34
C LEU A 175 10.93 -5.99 -44.82
N LEU A 176 12.00 -6.47 -44.18
CA LEU A 176 12.26 -6.18 -42.76
C LEU A 176 12.53 -4.70 -42.50
N HIS A 177 13.23 -4.02 -43.41
CA HIS A 177 13.51 -2.59 -43.30
C HIS A 177 12.23 -1.75 -43.45
N THR A 178 11.42 -2.07 -44.46
CA THR A 178 10.28 -1.26 -44.89
C THR A 178 8.97 -1.55 -44.13
N ARG A 179 8.70 -2.81 -43.78
CA ARG A 179 7.49 -3.22 -43.01
C ARG A 179 7.77 -3.49 -41.54
N ARG A 180 9.04 -3.39 -41.13
CA ARG A 180 9.52 -3.50 -39.75
C ARG A 180 9.04 -4.79 -39.09
N THR A 181 8.60 -4.71 -37.84
CA THR A 181 8.17 -5.85 -37.04
C THR A 181 6.95 -6.55 -37.65
N SER A 182 6.06 -5.85 -38.36
CA SER A 182 4.81 -6.46 -38.88
C SER A 182 5.09 -7.59 -39.88
N TYR A 183 5.92 -7.34 -40.89
CA TYR A 183 6.33 -8.34 -41.86
C TYR A 183 7.11 -9.49 -41.21
N ALA A 184 8.00 -9.15 -40.27
CA ALA A 184 8.74 -10.16 -39.53
C ALA A 184 7.77 -11.14 -38.84
N LEU A 185 6.74 -10.63 -38.17
CA LEU A 185 5.72 -11.47 -37.52
C LEU A 185 4.87 -12.27 -38.51
N ASP A 186 4.49 -11.68 -39.64
CA ASP A 186 3.77 -12.41 -40.71
C ASP A 186 4.61 -13.59 -41.22
N CYS A 187 5.91 -13.38 -41.45
CA CYS A 187 6.82 -14.46 -41.84
C CYS A 187 6.94 -15.52 -40.74
N LEU A 188 7.16 -15.08 -39.50
CA LEU A 188 7.36 -15.94 -38.33
C LEU A 188 6.12 -16.76 -37.99
N SER A 189 4.92 -16.21 -38.10
CA SER A 189 3.66 -16.91 -37.81
C SER A 189 3.41 -18.12 -38.71
N ASN A 190 3.91 -18.08 -39.95
CA ASN A 190 3.80 -19.19 -40.90
C ASN A 190 4.84 -20.30 -40.64
N LEU A 191 5.88 -20.02 -39.85
CA LEU A 191 7.04 -20.90 -39.66
C LEU A 191 6.91 -21.86 -38.48
N SER A 192 5.98 -21.63 -37.55
CA SER A 192 5.80 -22.41 -36.31
C SER A 192 5.53 -23.92 -36.51
N ARG A 193 5.52 -24.43 -37.74
CA ARG A 193 5.24 -25.84 -38.06
C ARG A 193 6.47 -26.67 -38.43
N ARG A 194 7.68 -26.08 -38.52
CA ARG A 194 8.89 -26.81 -38.94
C ARG A 194 9.89 -26.99 -37.79
N PRO A 195 10.52 -28.18 -37.66
CA PRO A 195 11.58 -28.40 -36.69
C PRO A 195 12.89 -27.78 -37.19
N GLY A 196 13.22 -26.61 -36.65
CA GLY A 196 14.52 -25.93 -36.81
C GLY A 196 14.49 -24.74 -37.78
N PRO A 197 15.22 -23.66 -37.44
CA PRO A 197 15.24 -22.44 -38.26
C PRO A 197 16.17 -22.53 -39.45
N SER A 198 15.76 -21.92 -40.57
CA SER A 198 16.70 -21.55 -41.63
C SER A 198 17.55 -20.33 -41.23
N ALA A 199 18.67 -20.09 -41.93
CA ALA A 199 19.54 -18.95 -41.66
C ALA A 199 18.82 -17.60 -41.82
N VAL A 200 17.88 -17.51 -42.76
CA VAL A 200 17.07 -16.30 -42.99
C VAL A 200 16.08 -16.09 -41.84
N GLU A 201 15.44 -17.16 -41.38
CA GLU A 201 14.48 -17.12 -40.26
C GLU A 201 15.14 -16.68 -38.96
N ARG A 202 16.36 -17.18 -38.70
CA ARG A 202 17.14 -16.74 -37.54
C ARG A 202 17.49 -15.26 -37.59
N LYS A 203 17.86 -14.73 -38.77
CA LYS A 203 18.04 -13.27 -38.96
C LYS A 203 16.76 -12.47 -38.70
N ILE A 204 15.60 -12.98 -39.13
CA ILE A 204 14.29 -12.35 -38.87
C ILE A 204 14.03 -12.33 -37.35
N VAL A 205 14.26 -13.45 -36.66
CA VAL A 205 14.10 -13.53 -35.19
C VAL A 205 15.02 -12.55 -34.47
N ASP A 206 16.30 -12.51 -34.84
CA ASP A 206 17.28 -11.60 -34.24
C ASP A 206 16.87 -10.13 -34.45
N TYR A 207 16.31 -9.81 -35.63
CA TYR A 207 15.75 -8.49 -35.90
C TYR A 207 14.55 -8.17 -35.01
N VAL A 208 13.59 -9.08 -34.86
CA VAL A 208 12.42 -8.87 -33.99
C VAL A 208 12.86 -8.70 -32.54
N LEU A 209 13.76 -9.55 -32.04
CA LEU A 209 14.33 -9.41 -30.70
C LEU A 209 15.02 -8.06 -30.50
N ALA A 210 15.86 -7.62 -31.45
CA ALA A 210 16.52 -6.31 -31.37
C ALA A 210 15.52 -5.15 -31.42
N SER A 211 14.39 -5.32 -32.12
CA SER A 211 13.30 -4.32 -32.18
C SER A 211 12.51 -4.25 -30.87
N LEU A 212 12.27 -5.39 -30.20
CA LEU A 212 11.58 -5.46 -28.91
C LEU A 212 12.30 -4.70 -27.79
N HIS A 213 13.64 -4.63 -27.86
CA HIS A 213 14.42 -3.84 -26.91
C HIS A 213 14.29 -2.32 -27.11
N ARG A 214 13.85 -1.87 -28.29
CA ARG A 214 13.80 -0.44 -28.67
C ARG A 214 12.39 0.13 -28.73
N GLN A 215 11.36 -0.70 -28.83
CA GLN A 215 9.98 -0.26 -29.05
C GLN A 215 9.24 0.03 -27.73
N HIS A 216 8.73 1.27 -27.62
CA HIS A 216 7.69 1.65 -26.68
C HIS A 216 6.48 2.23 -27.46
N PRO A 217 5.24 1.74 -27.24
CA PRO A 217 4.85 0.64 -26.35
C PRO A 217 5.35 -0.73 -26.83
N TYR A 218 5.43 -1.70 -25.91
CA TYR A 218 5.88 -3.06 -26.23
C TYR A 218 4.92 -3.76 -27.20
N ASN A 219 5.48 -4.49 -28.16
CA ASN A 219 4.72 -5.30 -29.10
C ASN A 219 4.44 -6.69 -28.50
N PHE A 220 3.28 -6.83 -27.86
CA PHE A 220 2.84 -8.08 -27.22
C PHE A 220 2.75 -9.24 -28.21
N THR A 221 2.21 -8.99 -29.41
CA THR A 221 2.10 -9.99 -30.47
C THR A 221 3.47 -10.55 -30.85
N ALA A 222 4.49 -9.68 -30.96
CA ALA A 222 5.85 -10.12 -31.25
C ALA A 222 6.44 -11.03 -30.17
N GLN A 223 6.21 -10.72 -28.90
CA GLN A 223 6.70 -11.54 -27.80
C GLN A 223 6.04 -12.93 -27.78
N THR A 224 4.72 -12.98 -27.95
CA THR A 224 3.98 -14.24 -28.05
C THR A 224 4.47 -15.07 -29.23
N THR A 225 4.59 -14.47 -30.43
CA THR A 225 5.07 -15.19 -31.62
C THR A 225 6.49 -15.72 -31.45
N LEU A 226 7.41 -14.95 -30.85
CA LEU A 226 8.77 -15.42 -30.59
C LEU A 226 8.83 -16.54 -29.55
N ALA A 227 8.01 -16.46 -28.50
CA ALA A 227 7.92 -17.51 -27.49
C ALA A 227 7.39 -18.81 -28.10
N ASP A 228 6.34 -18.73 -28.93
CA ASP A 228 5.79 -19.88 -29.65
C ASP A 228 6.84 -20.52 -30.55
N ILE A 229 7.58 -19.71 -31.30
CA ILE A 229 8.67 -20.17 -32.16
C ILE A 229 9.79 -20.84 -31.35
N ALA A 230 10.17 -20.25 -30.23
CA ALA A 230 11.19 -20.83 -29.36
C ALA A 230 10.79 -22.23 -28.88
N ILE A 231 9.52 -22.40 -28.47
CA ILE A 231 8.96 -23.68 -28.05
C ILE A 231 8.96 -24.67 -29.23
N CYS A 232 8.47 -24.26 -30.40
CA CYS A 232 8.41 -25.08 -31.62
C CYS A 232 9.79 -25.52 -32.12
N TRP A 233 10.81 -24.67 -32.03
CA TRP A 233 12.18 -24.97 -32.45
C TRP A 233 13.01 -25.66 -31.37
N HIS A 234 12.45 -25.87 -30.19
CA HIS A 234 13.17 -26.34 -29.01
C HIS A 234 14.40 -25.47 -28.65
N ASP A 235 14.29 -24.16 -28.86
CA ASP A 235 15.37 -23.18 -28.63
C ASP A 235 15.16 -22.44 -27.29
N ALA A 236 15.63 -23.07 -26.20
CA ALA A 236 15.51 -22.50 -24.86
C ALA A 236 16.22 -21.15 -24.71
N LYS A 237 17.29 -20.90 -25.49
CA LYS A 237 18.00 -19.61 -25.48
C LYS A 237 17.10 -18.52 -26.04
N LEU A 238 16.48 -18.75 -27.20
CA LEU A 238 15.52 -17.83 -27.79
C LEU A 238 14.34 -17.55 -26.85
N TRP A 239 13.82 -18.58 -26.16
CA TRP A 239 12.75 -18.39 -25.19
C TRP A 239 13.20 -17.49 -24.04
N ASN A 240 14.39 -17.72 -23.48
CA ASN A 240 14.94 -16.89 -22.40
C ASN A 240 15.22 -15.45 -22.85
N ASP A 241 15.77 -15.25 -24.04
CA ASP A 241 16.01 -13.91 -24.60
C ASP A 241 14.68 -13.18 -24.85
N THR A 242 13.65 -13.89 -25.32
CA THR A 242 12.28 -13.35 -25.44
C THR A 242 11.70 -13.02 -24.08
N ALA A 243 11.83 -13.92 -23.10
CA ALA A 243 11.33 -13.77 -21.74
C ALA A 243 11.99 -12.56 -21.02
N ARG A 244 13.27 -12.30 -21.31
CA ARG A 244 14.00 -11.12 -20.86
C ARG A 244 13.48 -9.81 -21.47
N THR A 245 12.80 -9.86 -22.61
CA THR A 245 12.11 -8.68 -23.16
C THR A 245 10.70 -8.49 -22.59
N THR A 246 10.09 -9.53 -21.98
CA THR A 246 8.76 -9.45 -21.38
C THR A 246 8.73 -8.56 -20.13
N CYS A 247 8.44 -7.30 -20.42
CA CYS A 247 7.61 -6.32 -19.74
C CYS A 247 7.93 -5.86 -18.31
N GLU A 248 8.06 -4.54 -18.17
CA GLU A 248 7.98 -3.75 -16.93
C GLU A 248 6.53 -3.45 -16.51
N ARG A 249 5.54 -3.49 -17.42
CA ARG A 249 4.14 -3.05 -17.16
C ARG A 249 3.09 -4.17 -17.19
N GLY A 250 2.04 -4.08 -16.38
CA GLY A 250 0.98 -5.10 -16.25
C GLY A 250 1.30 -6.24 -15.27
N SER A 251 0.35 -7.17 -15.07
CA SER A 251 0.51 -8.30 -14.13
C SER A 251 1.62 -9.26 -14.58
N LEU A 252 2.33 -9.86 -13.61
CA LEU A 252 3.36 -10.87 -13.89
C LEU A 252 2.75 -12.09 -14.57
N ILE A 253 1.57 -12.53 -14.10
CA ILE A 253 0.85 -13.68 -14.67
C ILE A 253 0.50 -13.41 -16.14
N GLY A 254 -0.10 -12.26 -16.46
CA GLY A 254 -0.47 -11.96 -17.84
C GLY A 254 0.73 -11.88 -18.78
N ALA A 255 1.86 -11.35 -18.30
CA ALA A 255 3.12 -11.32 -19.06
C ALA A 255 3.77 -12.71 -19.23
N LEU A 256 3.57 -13.63 -18.29
CA LEU A 256 4.08 -15.00 -18.40
C LEU A 256 3.14 -15.87 -19.25
N GLU A 257 1.84 -15.73 -19.09
CA GLU A 257 0.81 -16.40 -19.90
C GLU A 257 0.98 -16.06 -21.39
N SER A 258 1.30 -14.80 -21.70
CA SER A 258 1.53 -14.37 -23.07
C SER A 258 2.72 -15.02 -23.77
N ILE A 259 3.69 -15.50 -23.01
CA ILE A 259 4.87 -16.22 -23.54
C ILE A 259 4.77 -17.73 -23.29
N GLN A 260 3.57 -18.21 -22.98
CA GLN A 260 3.27 -19.62 -22.75
C GLN A 260 4.25 -20.30 -21.78
N TRP A 261 4.56 -19.65 -20.66
CA TRP A 261 5.62 -20.09 -19.74
C TRP A 261 5.47 -21.55 -19.27
N LEU A 262 4.23 -22.04 -19.11
CA LEU A 262 3.97 -23.45 -18.76
C LEU A 262 4.33 -24.40 -19.90
N SER A 263 4.02 -24.04 -21.15
CA SER A 263 4.42 -24.80 -22.33
C SER A 263 5.94 -24.85 -22.46
N ALA A 264 6.60 -23.69 -22.26
CA ALA A 264 8.05 -23.60 -22.26
C ALA A 264 8.69 -24.44 -21.15
N TRP A 265 8.14 -24.41 -19.94
CA TRP A 265 8.60 -25.26 -18.86
C TRP A 265 8.47 -26.73 -19.22
N LYS A 266 7.28 -27.19 -19.66
CA LYS A 266 7.06 -28.58 -20.11
C LYS A 266 8.06 -28.99 -21.20
N GLN A 267 8.40 -28.07 -22.09
CA GLN A 267 9.26 -28.33 -23.24
C GLN A 267 10.77 -28.34 -22.91
N PHE A 268 11.23 -27.42 -22.06
CA PHE A 268 12.66 -27.19 -21.79
C PHE A 268 13.12 -27.71 -20.42
N GLY A 269 12.17 -28.01 -19.52
CA GLY A 269 12.41 -28.33 -18.12
C GLY A 269 12.64 -27.09 -17.25
N PHE A 270 12.40 -27.25 -15.95
CA PHE A 270 12.50 -26.14 -14.98
C PHE A 270 13.84 -25.41 -15.01
N ALA A 271 14.95 -26.16 -15.09
CA ALA A 271 16.30 -25.59 -15.01
C ALA A 271 16.57 -24.57 -16.13
N ALA A 272 16.01 -24.78 -17.31
CA ALA A 272 16.21 -23.89 -18.47
C ALA A 272 15.40 -22.60 -18.38
N VAL A 273 14.19 -22.65 -17.82
CA VAL A 273 13.27 -21.50 -17.72
C VAL A 273 13.44 -20.68 -16.44
N ARG A 274 14.05 -21.27 -15.41
CA ARG A 274 14.18 -20.70 -14.06
C ARG A 274 14.75 -19.28 -14.05
N GLU A 275 15.86 -19.04 -14.75
CA GLU A 275 16.54 -17.74 -14.73
C GLU A 275 15.62 -16.61 -15.22
N SER A 276 14.87 -16.88 -16.29
CA SER A 276 13.92 -15.91 -16.85
C SER A 276 12.74 -15.66 -15.91
N LEU A 277 12.20 -16.72 -15.27
CA LEU A 277 11.15 -16.56 -14.26
C LEU A 277 11.63 -15.71 -13.08
N GLU A 278 12.84 -15.95 -12.58
CA GLU A 278 13.45 -15.15 -11.52
C GLU A 278 13.65 -13.69 -11.94
N LEU A 279 14.07 -13.44 -13.18
CA LEU A 279 14.21 -12.08 -13.70
C LEU A 279 12.87 -11.36 -13.80
N CYS A 280 11.83 -12.04 -14.29
CA CYS A 280 10.47 -11.50 -14.36
C CYS A 280 9.95 -11.14 -12.96
N CYS A 281 10.15 -12.02 -11.96
CA CYS A 281 9.80 -11.73 -10.57
C CYS A 281 10.56 -10.51 -10.03
N LYS A 282 11.87 -10.42 -10.27
CA LYS A 282 12.69 -9.28 -9.84
C LYS A 282 12.23 -7.95 -10.42
N ARG A 283 11.79 -7.91 -11.68
CA ARG A 283 11.37 -6.68 -12.36
C ARG A 283 9.97 -6.20 -11.98
N LYS A 284 9.03 -7.12 -11.76
CA LYS A 284 7.62 -6.78 -11.46
C LYS A 284 7.37 -6.34 -10.01
N GLY A 285 8.33 -6.60 -9.12
CA GLY A 285 8.22 -6.28 -7.70
C GLY A 285 7.53 -7.37 -6.88
N SER A 286 7.53 -7.17 -5.56
CA SER A 286 7.10 -8.18 -4.58
C SER A 286 5.64 -8.59 -4.73
N ARG A 287 4.71 -7.64 -4.88
CA ARG A 287 3.27 -7.90 -4.96
C ARG A 287 2.92 -8.84 -6.12
N MET A 288 3.39 -8.51 -7.32
CA MET A 288 3.15 -9.31 -8.52
C MET A 288 3.81 -10.68 -8.44
N THR A 289 4.97 -10.77 -7.79
CA THR A 289 5.66 -12.04 -7.53
C THR A 289 4.84 -12.92 -6.60
N ILE A 290 4.30 -12.37 -5.51
CA ILE A 290 3.40 -13.08 -4.61
C ILE A 290 2.19 -13.56 -5.41
N GLU A 291 1.47 -12.67 -6.09
CA GLU A 291 0.31 -13.01 -6.93
C GLU A 291 0.59 -14.19 -7.86
N PHE A 292 1.72 -14.19 -8.56
CA PHE A 292 2.15 -15.30 -9.42
C PHE A 292 2.28 -16.63 -8.65
N PHE A 293 3.03 -16.64 -7.54
CA PHE A 293 3.20 -17.86 -6.74
C PHE A 293 1.92 -18.31 -6.03
N LEU A 294 0.97 -17.39 -5.80
CA LEU A 294 -0.35 -17.73 -5.26
C LEU A 294 -1.31 -18.27 -6.33
N ALA A 295 -1.15 -17.85 -7.58
CA ALA A 295 -1.93 -18.36 -8.71
C ALA A 295 -1.43 -19.74 -9.16
N ALA A 296 -0.13 -19.99 -9.05
CA ALA A 296 0.47 -21.28 -9.35
C ALA A 296 0.03 -22.35 -8.34
N ASP A 297 -0.80 -23.30 -8.77
CA ASP A 297 -1.27 -24.42 -7.94
C ASP A 297 -0.16 -25.49 -7.76
N PRO A 298 0.02 -26.11 -6.58
CA PRO A 298 0.78 -27.36 -6.45
C PRO A 298 0.49 -28.39 -7.57
N GLU A 299 -0.78 -28.58 -7.93
CA GLU A 299 -1.18 -29.52 -9.00
C GLU A 299 -0.58 -29.13 -10.36
N MET A 300 -0.38 -27.84 -10.59
CA MET A 300 0.24 -27.33 -11.81
C MET A 300 1.70 -27.76 -11.88
N TYR A 301 2.45 -27.72 -10.76
CA TYR A 301 3.83 -28.19 -10.73
C TYR A 301 3.91 -29.72 -10.88
N GLU A 302 3.02 -30.45 -10.22
CA GLU A 302 2.92 -31.92 -10.32
C GLU A 302 2.59 -32.39 -11.75
N SER A 303 1.83 -31.59 -12.51
CA SER A 303 1.52 -31.89 -13.91
C SER A 303 2.71 -31.75 -14.87
N ILE A 304 3.81 -31.14 -14.41
CA ILE A 304 4.97 -30.80 -15.25
C ILE A 304 6.21 -31.59 -14.82
N GLU A 305 6.44 -31.71 -13.51
CA GLU A 305 7.62 -32.33 -12.94
C GLU A 305 7.22 -33.42 -11.95
N SER A 306 8.00 -34.51 -11.91
CA SER A 306 7.78 -35.60 -10.95
C SER A 306 9.07 -35.95 -10.20
N GLY A 307 8.92 -36.51 -9.00
CA GLY A 307 10.05 -36.94 -8.17
C GLY A 307 10.94 -35.78 -7.69
N PRO A 308 12.28 -35.96 -7.66
CA PRO A 308 13.20 -34.98 -7.06
C PRO A 308 13.19 -33.57 -7.70
N ALA A 309 12.77 -33.47 -8.97
CA ALA A 309 12.65 -32.19 -9.67
C ALA A 309 11.52 -31.34 -9.08
N LEU A 310 10.38 -31.97 -8.74
CA LEU A 310 9.26 -31.31 -8.07
C LEU A 310 9.69 -30.72 -6.72
N ASP A 311 10.44 -31.46 -5.92
CA ASP A 311 10.97 -30.96 -4.63
C ASP A 311 11.92 -29.76 -4.80
N ALA A 312 12.70 -29.72 -5.88
CA ALA A 312 13.55 -28.58 -6.21
C ALA A 312 12.72 -27.35 -6.61
N VAL A 313 11.64 -27.56 -7.37
CA VAL A 313 10.71 -26.51 -7.79
C VAL A 313 9.94 -25.93 -6.61
N LEU A 314 9.39 -26.79 -5.73
CA LEU A 314 8.66 -26.36 -4.55
C LEU A 314 9.58 -25.54 -3.62
N ARG A 315 10.81 -26.01 -3.38
CA ARG A 315 11.80 -25.25 -2.59
C ARG A 315 12.14 -23.90 -3.23
N TRP A 316 12.34 -23.87 -4.54
CA TRP A 316 12.59 -22.62 -5.26
C TRP A 316 11.40 -21.66 -5.16
N SER A 317 10.18 -22.16 -5.37
CA SER A 317 8.93 -21.40 -5.29
C SER A 317 8.77 -20.78 -3.90
N SER A 318 8.96 -21.56 -2.84
CA SER A 318 8.98 -21.07 -1.46
C SER A 318 10.07 -20.02 -1.23
N GLN A 319 11.27 -20.20 -1.78
CA GLN A 319 12.35 -19.23 -1.66
C GLN A 319 12.02 -17.90 -2.36
N GLN A 320 11.44 -17.93 -3.55
CA GLN A 320 11.06 -16.71 -4.27
C GLN A 320 9.89 -15.99 -3.57
N LEU A 321 8.91 -16.74 -3.06
CA LEU A 321 7.82 -16.19 -2.25
C LEU A 321 8.37 -15.50 -1.00
N GLN A 322 9.27 -16.16 -0.27
CA GLN A 322 9.90 -15.59 0.92
C GLN A 322 10.68 -14.31 0.59
N GLN A 323 11.47 -14.31 -0.49
CA GLN A 323 12.20 -13.11 -0.94
C GLN A 323 11.26 -11.96 -1.33
N ALA A 324 10.10 -12.27 -1.91
CA ALA A 324 9.11 -11.26 -2.24
C ALA A 324 8.47 -10.67 -0.97
N LEU A 325 8.12 -11.52 0.00
CA LEU A 325 7.59 -11.11 1.30
C LEU A 325 8.59 -10.28 2.10
N ASP A 326 9.88 -10.67 2.11
CA ASP A 326 10.92 -9.94 2.84
C ASP A 326 11.20 -8.54 2.26
N LYS A 327 10.93 -8.36 0.96
CA LYS A 327 11.06 -7.07 0.27
C LYS A 327 9.82 -6.18 0.43
N MET A 328 8.70 -6.73 0.88
CA MET A 328 7.47 -5.98 1.13
C MET A 328 7.65 -5.15 2.40
N GLN A 329 7.58 -3.83 2.27
CA GLN A 329 7.85 -2.90 3.37
C GLN A 329 6.57 -2.47 4.12
N VAL A 330 5.44 -2.45 3.41
CA VAL A 330 4.15 -1.96 3.90
C VAL A 330 3.07 -2.92 3.41
N LEU A 331 2.09 -3.19 4.28
CA LEU A 331 0.89 -3.95 3.93
C LEU A 331 -0.25 -3.00 3.59
N GLU A 332 -0.77 -3.13 2.38
CA GLU A 332 -1.87 -2.30 1.88
C GLU A 332 -3.21 -3.02 2.00
N GLN A 333 -4.30 -2.26 2.06
CA GLN A 333 -5.65 -2.82 2.14
C GLN A 333 -5.98 -3.73 0.95
N GLU A 334 -5.42 -3.45 -0.23
CA GLU A 334 -5.63 -4.23 -1.46
C GLU A 334 -5.09 -5.66 -1.35
N GLU A 335 -4.08 -5.88 -0.50
CA GLU A 335 -3.44 -7.18 -0.29
C GLU A 335 -4.28 -8.11 0.59
N VAL A 336 -5.33 -7.61 1.25
CA VAL A 336 -6.28 -8.43 2.01
C VAL A 336 -6.94 -9.48 1.10
N ALA A 337 -7.36 -9.08 -0.11
CA ALA A 337 -7.98 -10.00 -1.06
C ALA A 337 -6.99 -11.08 -1.52
N LEU A 338 -5.71 -10.71 -1.67
CA LEU A 338 -4.63 -11.59 -2.06
C LEU A 338 -4.40 -12.69 -1.01
N PHE A 339 -4.19 -12.31 0.25
CA PHE A 339 -3.91 -13.26 1.34
C PHE A 339 -5.14 -14.06 1.75
N SER A 340 -6.35 -13.48 1.71
CA SER A 340 -7.58 -14.24 1.91
C SER A 340 -7.82 -15.27 0.81
N GLY A 341 -7.51 -14.91 -0.46
CA GLY A 341 -7.54 -15.84 -1.58
C GLY A 341 -6.55 -17.00 -1.39
N LEU A 342 -5.37 -16.72 -0.84
CA LEU A 342 -4.39 -17.74 -0.52
C LEU A 342 -4.88 -18.73 0.51
N ILE A 343 -5.42 -18.26 1.63
CA ILE A 343 -5.91 -19.15 2.70
C ILE A 343 -7.01 -20.08 2.18
N ARG A 344 -7.87 -19.59 1.26
CA ARG A 344 -8.87 -20.45 0.59
C ARG A 344 -8.23 -21.53 -0.28
N LYS A 345 -7.16 -21.19 -1.01
CA LYS A 345 -6.53 -22.10 -1.98
C LYS A 345 -5.59 -23.11 -1.34
N ARG A 346 -4.75 -22.67 -0.38
CA ARG A 346 -3.68 -23.49 0.21
C ARG A 346 -3.86 -23.80 1.69
N GLY A 347 -4.96 -23.35 2.29
CA GLY A 347 -5.25 -23.57 3.70
C GLY A 347 -4.55 -22.58 4.63
N VAL A 348 -5.03 -22.53 5.88
CA VAL A 348 -4.51 -21.63 6.92
C VAL A 348 -3.15 -22.07 7.45
N THR A 349 -2.89 -23.38 7.47
CA THR A 349 -1.60 -23.94 7.91
C THR A 349 -0.44 -23.48 7.04
N PHE A 350 -0.60 -23.53 5.70
CA PHE A 350 0.39 -22.98 4.77
C PHE A 350 0.66 -21.49 5.01
N PHE A 351 -0.40 -20.70 5.20
CA PHE A 351 -0.27 -19.27 5.46
C PHE A 351 0.53 -19.01 6.75
N TRP A 352 0.23 -19.74 7.81
CA TRP A 352 0.92 -19.64 9.09
C TRP A 352 2.41 -19.97 8.96
N ASP A 353 2.74 -21.11 8.35
CA ASP A 353 4.11 -21.60 8.30
C ASP A 353 5.01 -20.79 7.37
N VAL A 354 4.46 -20.30 6.25
CA VAL A 354 5.26 -19.68 5.18
C VAL A 354 5.18 -18.16 5.19
N ILE A 355 4.02 -17.58 5.48
CA ILE A 355 3.78 -16.15 5.24
C ILE A 355 3.76 -15.33 6.53
N MET A 356 3.17 -15.88 7.59
CA MET A 356 2.87 -15.16 8.81
C MET A 356 4.12 -14.51 9.44
N GLY A 357 5.24 -15.23 9.43
CA GLY A 357 6.51 -14.76 9.99
C GLY A 357 7.02 -13.45 9.36
N SER A 358 6.72 -13.18 8.08
CA SER A 358 7.09 -11.94 7.42
C SER A 358 6.09 -10.82 7.67
N ILE A 359 4.78 -11.12 7.61
CA ILE A 359 3.71 -10.12 7.75
C ILE A 359 3.68 -9.51 9.16
N ILE A 360 3.87 -10.29 10.23
CA ILE A 360 3.86 -9.77 11.61
C ILE A 360 4.95 -8.72 11.85
N ARG A 361 6.09 -8.83 11.16
CA ARG A 361 7.23 -7.92 11.36
C ARG A 361 7.04 -6.58 10.67
N MET A 362 6.01 -6.44 9.82
CA MET A 362 5.79 -5.21 9.06
C MET A 362 5.14 -4.14 9.96
N PRO A 363 5.74 -2.95 10.09
CA PRO A 363 5.20 -1.89 10.93
C PRO A 363 3.94 -1.27 10.32
N ASN A 364 3.13 -0.63 11.17
CA ASN A 364 1.97 0.17 10.78
C ASN A 364 0.89 -0.60 9.98
N ALA A 365 0.74 -1.89 10.24
CA ALA A 365 -0.18 -2.76 9.51
C ALA A 365 -1.62 -2.74 10.08
N TYR A 366 -2.00 -1.76 10.91
CA TYR A 366 -3.33 -1.67 11.54
C TYR A 366 -4.50 -1.81 10.55
N GLU A 367 -4.51 -1.02 9.47
CA GLU A 367 -5.60 -1.05 8.48
C GLU A 367 -5.63 -2.38 7.71
N PHE A 368 -4.47 -2.96 7.42
CA PHE A 368 -4.38 -4.28 6.82
C PHE A 368 -4.95 -5.35 7.76
N TRP A 369 -4.45 -5.45 8.99
CA TRP A 369 -4.83 -6.50 9.93
C TRP A 369 -6.31 -6.45 10.31
N THR A 370 -6.87 -5.25 10.52
CA THR A 370 -8.30 -5.12 10.83
C THR A 370 -9.17 -5.65 9.69
N ASN A 371 -8.86 -5.27 8.45
CA ASN A 371 -9.60 -5.75 7.27
C ASN A 371 -9.34 -7.23 6.98
N PHE A 372 -8.11 -7.70 7.18
CA PHE A 372 -7.72 -9.09 7.00
C PHE A 372 -8.43 -10.02 8.00
N LEU A 373 -8.48 -9.65 9.29
CA LEU A 373 -9.19 -10.43 10.30
C LEU A 373 -10.71 -10.44 10.09
N ARG A 374 -11.30 -9.33 9.60
CA ARG A 374 -12.70 -9.33 9.15
C ARG A 374 -12.92 -10.31 8.01
N SER A 375 -12.05 -10.27 6.99
CA SER A 375 -12.09 -11.22 5.86
C SER A 375 -11.95 -12.66 6.34
N LEU A 376 -11.03 -12.94 7.26
CA LEU A 376 -10.81 -14.27 7.85
C LEU A 376 -12.01 -14.77 8.65
N SER A 377 -12.75 -13.89 9.34
CA SER A 377 -13.97 -14.29 10.07
C SER A 377 -15.02 -14.88 9.12
N THR A 378 -15.10 -14.39 7.89
CA THR A 378 -16.00 -14.94 6.86
C THR A 378 -15.51 -16.27 6.28
N LEU A 379 -14.21 -16.57 6.37
CA LEU A 379 -13.63 -17.82 5.88
C LEU A 379 -13.73 -18.97 6.89
N ARG A 380 -13.87 -18.64 8.17
CA ARG A 380 -13.97 -19.62 9.26
C ARG A 380 -15.10 -20.64 9.07
N SER A 381 -16.19 -20.26 8.39
CA SER A 381 -17.30 -21.20 8.13
C SER A 381 -16.89 -22.39 7.27
N ASN A 382 -15.76 -22.32 6.57
CA ASN A 382 -15.36 -23.30 5.56
C ASN A 382 -14.21 -24.22 6.04
N THR A 383 -13.57 -23.93 7.18
CA THR A 383 -12.48 -24.76 7.72
C THR A 383 -13.05 -25.96 8.49
N THR A 384 -12.76 -27.18 8.05
CA THR A 384 -13.34 -28.42 8.60
C THR A 384 -12.39 -29.19 9.53
N GLY A 385 -11.09 -28.83 9.58
CA GLY A 385 -10.08 -29.52 10.38
C GLY A 385 -9.86 -28.93 11.78
N ALA A 386 -9.72 -29.79 12.80
CA ALA A 386 -9.37 -29.36 14.16
C ALA A 386 -7.99 -28.69 14.25
N GLU A 387 -7.02 -29.14 13.44
CA GLU A 387 -5.70 -28.51 13.34
C GLU A 387 -5.79 -27.13 12.69
N ASP A 388 -6.53 -27.00 11.58
CA ASP A 388 -6.77 -25.72 10.93
C ASP A 388 -7.48 -24.72 11.86
N GLU A 389 -8.45 -25.17 12.67
CA GLU A 389 -9.10 -24.31 13.67
C GLU A 389 -8.09 -23.83 14.73
N LYS A 390 -7.15 -24.69 15.16
CA LYS A 390 -6.09 -24.29 16.09
C LYS A 390 -5.16 -23.23 15.47
N VAL A 391 -4.71 -23.45 14.24
CA VAL A 391 -3.83 -22.51 13.52
C VAL A 391 -4.57 -21.21 13.21
N TYR A 392 -5.86 -21.28 12.85
CA TYR A 392 -6.72 -20.12 12.68
C TYR A 392 -6.80 -19.27 13.94
N ASN A 393 -6.98 -19.89 15.10
CA ASN A 393 -7.03 -19.16 16.36
C ASN A 393 -5.68 -18.49 16.68
N LEU A 394 -4.54 -19.15 16.40
CA LEU A 394 -3.21 -18.55 16.52
C LEU A 394 -3.02 -17.35 15.59
N LEU A 395 -3.49 -17.46 14.33
CA LEU A 395 -3.48 -16.38 13.35
C LEU A 395 -4.29 -15.17 13.81
N VAL A 396 -5.51 -15.41 14.33
CA VAL A 396 -6.36 -14.36 14.88
C VAL A 396 -5.70 -13.70 16.09
N ASP A 397 -5.13 -14.50 17.00
CA ASP A 397 -4.44 -14.00 18.19
C ASP A 397 -3.30 -13.06 17.83
N GLU A 398 -2.48 -13.46 16.87
CA GLU A 398 -1.29 -12.69 16.52
C GLU A 398 -1.61 -11.43 15.71
N GLY A 399 -2.62 -11.50 14.83
CA GLY A 399 -3.17 -10.31 14.18
C GLY A 399 -3.75 -9.31 15.19
N LEU A 400 -4.53 -9.79 16.18
CA LEU A 400 -5.07 -8.94 17.25
C LEU A 400 -3.98 -8.38 18.15
N ASN A 401 -2.94 -9.16 18.47
CA ASN A 401 -1.78 -8.69 19.23
C ASN A 401 -1.08 -7.54 18.53
N THR A 402 -0.90 -7.65 17.21
CA THR A 402 -0.29 -6.61 16.37
C THR A 402 -1.14 -5.33 16.39
N ILE A 403 -2.46 -5.46 16.17
CA ILE A 403 -3.42 -4.35 16.25
C ILE A 403 -3.38 -3.67 17.64
N ILE A 404 -3.35 -4.45 18.72
CA ILE A 404 -3.31 -3.94 20.11
C ILE A 404 -2.00 -3.20 20.38
N SER A 405 -0.88 -3.71 19.87
CA SER A 405 0.43 -3.06 19.98
C SER A 405 0.43 -1.69 19.29
N ASP A 406 -0.05 -1.63 18.05
CA ASP A 406 -0.20 -0.39 17.28
C ASP A 406 -1.18 0.58 17.96
N PHE A 407 -2.27 0.07 18.52
CA PHE A 407 -3.21 0.90 19.28
C PHE A 407 -2.58 1.49 20.54
N GLY A 408 -1.67 0.78 21.21
CA GLY A 408 -0.89 1.31 22.34
C GLY A 408 -0.03 2.53 21.96
N ILE A 409 0.38 2.66 20.70
CA ILE A 409 1.06 3.86 20.20
C ILE A 409 0.07 5.03 20.09
N VAL A 410 -1.14 4.80 19.56
CA VAL A 410 -2.21 5.81 19.49
C VAL A 410 -2.70 6.25 20.85
N VAL A 411 -2.78 5.34 21.82
CA VAL A 411 -3.11 5.70 23.20
C VAL A 411 -2.11 6.72 23.75
N ARG A 412 -0.85 6.67 23.33
CA ARG A 412 0.19 7.61 23.76
C ARG A 412 0.23 8.93 22.96
N SER A 413 -0.44 9.05 21.82
CA SER A 413 -0.38 10.27 20.99
C SER A 413 -1.20 11.45 21.53
N GLY A 414 -2.16 11.19 22.43
CA GLY A 414 -3.06 12.20 22.98
C GLY A 414 -4.26 12.55 22.08
N ASP A 415 -4.36 12.01 20.85
CA ASP A 415 -5.53 12.22 20.00
C ASP A 415 -6.73 11.37 20.48
N LEU A 416 -7.62 12.03 21.24
CA LEU A 416 -8.79 11.38 21.83
C LEU A 416 -9.78 10.86 20.77
N SER A 417 -9.94 11.57 19.65
CA SER A 417 -10.91 11.19 18.61
C SER A 417 -10.44 9.93 17.89
N LEU A 418 -9.17 9.89 17.49
CA LEU A 418 -8.57 8.71 16.88
C LEU A 418 -8.56 7.53 17.85
N ARG A 419 -8.25 7.76 19.14
CA ARG A 419 -8.25 6.73 20.18
C ARG A 419 -9.64 6.11 20.38
N ALA A 420 -10.68 6.94 20.49
CA ALA A 420 -12.06 6.47 20.65
C ALA A 420 -12.50 5.63 19.44
N ARG A 421 -12.25 6.14 18.23
CA ARG A 421 -12.59 5.46 16.98
C ARG A 421 -11.90 4.09 16.88
N ARG A 422 -10.58 4.04 17.06
CA ARG A 422 -9.81 2.78 16.99
C ARG A 422 -10.21 1.80 18.09
N LEU A 423 -10.48 2.26 19.32
CA LEU A 423 -10.98 1.36 20.35
C LEU A 423 -12.26 0.66 19.88
N SER A 424 -13.25 1.44 19.44
CA SER A 424 -14.53 0.89 19.00
C SER A 424 -14.37 -0.08 17.83
N GLU A 425 -13.52 0.23 16.86
CA GLU A 425 -13.19 -0.68 15.74
C GLU A 425 -12.56 -2.00 16.23
N ILE A 426 -11.64 -1.94 17.18
CA ILE A 426 -10.97 -3.14 17.73
C ILE A 426 -11.94 -3.98 18.56
N ILE A 427 -12.80 -3.34 19.36
CA ILE A 427 -13.83 -4.04 20.14
C ILE A 427 -14.85 -4.69 19.21
N ASP A 428 -15.33 -3.96 18.20
CA ASP A 428 -16.22 -4.50 17.16
C ASP A 428 -15.61 -5.74 16.47
N LEU A 429 -14.32 -5.64 16.12
CA LEU A 429 -13.57 -6.76 15.55
C LEU A 429 -13.48 -7.94 16.52
N CYS A 430 -13.04 -7.72 17.76
CA CYS A 430 -12.95 -8.77 18.77
C CYS A 430 -14.31 -9.47 19.03
N LEU A 431 -15.40 -8.72 19.05
CA LEU A 431 -16.75 -9.25 19.22
C LEU A 431 -17.19 -10.08 18.01
N SER A 432 -16.92 -9.58 16.80
CA SER A 432 -17.21 -10.28 15.55
C SER A 432 -16.50 -11.63 15.46
N ILE A 433 -15.25 -11.72 15.94
CA ILE A 433 -14.46 -12.96 15.95
C ILE A 433 -14.67 -13.78 17.25
N ARG A 434 -15.55 -13.30 18.15
CA ARG A 434 -15.88 -13.93 19.45
C ARG A 434 -14.70 -14.09 20.42
N ARG A 435 -13.77 -13.13 20.44
CA ARG A 435 -12.58 -13.07 21.31
C ARG A 435 -12.78 -12.07 22.46
N LEU A 436 -13.60 -12.43 23.45
CA LEU A 436 -13.89 -11.59 24.61
C LEU A 436 -12.67 -11.35 25.52
N ASP A 437 -11.73 -12.28 25.55
CA ASP A 437 -10.44 -12.17 26.22
C ASP A 437 -9.60 -11.01 25.66
N MET A 438 -9.62 -10.83 24.34
CA MET A 438 -8.93 -9.73 23.68
C MET A 438 -9.63 -8.38 23.91
N CYS A 439 -10.98 -8.36 24.00
CA CYS A 439 -11.71 -7.17 24.44
C CYS A 439 -11.20 -6.68 25.80
N ARG A 440 -11.02 -7.60 26.77
CA ARG A 440 -10.47 -7.25 28.09
C ARG A 440 -9.10 -6.59 27.95
N ARG A 441 -8.19 -7.20 27.20
CA ARG A 441 -6.84 -6.67 27.02
C ARG A 441 -6.85 -5.27 26.40
N VAL A 442 -7.61 -5.06 25.33
CA VAL A 442 -7.76 -3.76 24.65
C VAL A 442 -8.28 -2.68 25.59
N LEU A 443 -9.36 -2.99 26.32
CA LEU A 443 -9.98 -2.06 27.29
C LEU A 443 -9.02 -1.67 28.41
N PHE A 444 -8.25 -2.62 28.94
CA PHE A 444 -7.30 -2.32 30.02
C PHE A 444 -5.99 -1.71 29.50
N THR A 445 -5.66 -1.83 28.21
CA THR A 445 -4.59 -1.03 27.59
C THR A 445 -4.93 0.46 27.57
N THR A 446 -6.21 0.83 27.56
CA THR A 446 -6.60 2.25 27.59
C THR A 446 -6.65 2.84 28.98
N VAL A 447 -6.63 2.05 30.06
CA VAL A 447 -6.62 2.49 31.47
C VAL A 447 -5.19 2.40 32.03
N PRO A 448 -4.34 3.44 31.86
CA PRO A 448 -3.02 3.48 32.46
C PRO A 448 -3.14 3.65 33.98
N ARG A 449 -2.23 3.00 34.71
CA ARG A 449 -2.22 2.97 36.18
C ARG A 449 -1.79 4.29 36.83
N ASP A 450 -1.06 5.13 36.10
CA ASP A 450 -0.32 6.27 36.68
C ASP A 450 -0.71 7.63 36.09
N GLN A 451 -1.88 7.77 35.45
CA GLN A 451 -2.26 9.04 34.81
C GLN A 451 -3.21 9.89 35.66
N GLY A 452 -2.93 11.20 35.67
CA GLY A 452 -3.64 12.19 36.46
C GLY A 452 -5.04 12.54 35.94
N ARG A 453 -5.62 13.60 36.53
CA ARG A 453 -6.99 14.07 36.28
C ARG A 453 -7.33 14.27 34.79
N ASP A 454 -6.38 14.76 34.00
CA ASP A 454 -6.61 15.09 32.58
C ASP A 454 -6.91 13.85 31.74
N TRP A 455 -6.17 12.76 31.98
CA TRP A 455 -6.42 11.49 31.29
C TRP A 455 -7.79 10.91 31.64
N VAL A 456 -8.20 11.00 32.91
CA VAL A 456 -9.52 10.54 33.35
C VAL A 456 -10.62 11.33 32.66
N ALA A 457 -10.47 12.66 32.54
CA ALA A 457 -11.41 13.50 31.81
C ALA A 457 -11.51 13.09 30.33
N ASP A 458 -10.40 12.73 29.70
CA ASP A 458 -10.36 12.28 28.31
C ASP A 458 -11.09 10.94 28.10
N ILE A 459 -10.76 9.89 28.86
CA ILE A 459 -11.38 8.57 28.66
C ILE A 459 -12.87 8.54 29.04
N THR A 460 -13.28 9.43 29.93
CA THR A 460 -14.69 9.58 30.34
C THR A 460 -15.45 10.58 29.48
N SER A 461 -14.82 11.12 28.44
CA SER A 461 -15.49 11.91 27.43
C SER A 461 -16.70 11.15 26.87
N PRO A 462 -17.85 11.81 26.69
CA PRO A 462 -19.04 11.20 26.09
C PRO A 462 -18.74 10.51 24.76
N LEU A 463 -17.78 11.04 23.97
CA LEU A 463 -17.39 10.45 22.69
C LEU A 463 -16.94 8.98 22.85
N TYR A 464 -16.09 8.72 23.86
CA TYR A 464 -15.52 7.41 24.11
C TYR A 464 -16.57 6.42 24.62
N VAL A 465 -17.37 6.86 25.61
CA VAL A 465 -18.43 6.01 26.21
C VAL A 465 -19.55 5.72 25.22
N HIS A 466 -20.00 6.71 24.44
CA HIS A 466 -21.09 6.53 23.48
C HIS A 466 -20.69 5.61 22.33
N GLN A 467 -19.48 5.73 21.80
CA GLN A 467 -19.00 4.84 20.74
C GLN A 467 -18.89 3.40 21.22
N LEU A 468 -18.31 3.16 22.41
CA LEU A 468 -18.23 1.81 22.97
C LEU A 468 -19.64 1.22 23.22
N ARG A 469 -20.55 2.01 23.82
CA ARG A 469 -21.93 1.55 24.04
C ARG A 469 -22.65 1.20 22.75
N ARG A 470 -22.48 2.01 21.71
CA ARG A 470 -23.05 1.75 20.39
C ARG A 470 -22.57 0.41 19.85
N THR A 471 -21.24 0.19 19.85
CA THR A 471 -20.66 -1.09 19.42
C THR A 471 -21.22 -2.27 20.23
N LEU A 472 -21.30 -2.15 21.56
CA LEU A 472 -21.88 -3.20 22.40
C LEU A 472 -23.35 -3.49 22.07
N HIS A 473 -24.13 -2.44 21.82
CA HIS A 473 -25.53 -2.57 21.44
C HIS A 473 -25.71 -3.26 20.08
N GLU A 474 -24.88 -2.92 19.09
CA GLU A 474 -24.87 -3.54 17.75
C GLU A 474 -24.61 -5.06 17.83
N HIS A 475 -23.84 -5.51 18.84
CA HIS A 475 -23.58 -6.93 19.13
C HIS A 475 -24.54 -7.55 20.16
N ALA A 476 -25.61 -6.85 20.55
CA ALA A 476 -26.55 -7.26 21.60
C ALA A 476 -25.90 -7.58 22.96
N ILE A 477 -24.76 -6.95 23.25
CA ILE A 477 -24.04 -7.07 24.51
C ILE A 477 -24.40 -5.89 25.42
N GLN A 478 -24.73 -6.20 26.67
CA GLN A 478 -25.04 -5.19 27.67
C GLN A 478 -23.75 -4.72 28.37
N VAL A 479 -23.69 -3.45 28.77
CA VAL A 479 -22.52 -2.85 29.43
C VAL A 479 -22.13 -3.53 30.75
N TYR A 480 -23.05 -4.27 31.38
CA TYR A 480 -22.80 -5.01 32.62
C TYR A 480 -22.26 -6.44 32.39
N HIS A 481 -22.13 -6.91 31.14
CA HIS A 481 -21.47 -8.18 30.83
C HIS A 481 -19.94 -8.06 30.95
N LYS A 482 -19.27 -9.14 31.35
CA LYS A 482 -17.80 -9.18 31.37
C LYS A 482 -17.26 -9.27 29.93
N PRO A 483 -16.13 -8.62 29.59
CA PRO A 483 -15.24 -7.84 30.47
C PRO A 483 -15.62 -6.36 30.64
N PHE A 484 -16.65 -5.89 29.95
CA PHE A 484 -17.02 -4.47 29.91
C PHE A 484 -17.43 -3.90 31.27
N SER A 485 -18.10 -4.69 32.11
CA SER A 485 -18.45 -4.25 33.47
C SER A 485 -17.23 -4.02 34.36
N ASP A 486 -16.15 -4.80 34.20
CA ASP A 486 -14.91 -4.59 34.94
C ASP A 486 -14.25 -3.28 34.50
N PHE A 487 -14.24 -3.02 33.18
CA PHE A 487 -13.71 -1.79 32.60
C PHE A 487 -14.51 -0.54 33.03
N PHE A 488 -15.84 -0.55 32.89
CA PHE A 488 -16.68 0.57 33.33
C PHE A 488 -16.59 0.79 34.85
N ARG A 489 -16.46 -0.28 35.65
CA ARG A 489 -16.24 -0.15 37.09
C ARG A 489 -14.93 0.58 37.39
N ALA A 490 -13.85 0.26 36.68
CA ALA A 490 -12.57 0.95 36.81
C ALA A 490 -12.69 2.42 36.37
N MET A 491 -13.30 2.70 35.20
CA MET A 491 -13.54 4.07 34.74
C MET A 491 -14.36 4.90 35.74
N VAL A 492 -15.45 4.34 36.28
CA VAL A 492 -16.27 4.99 37.30
C VAL A 492 -15.43 5.27 38.55
N GLY A 493 -14.64 4.31 39.00
CA GLY A 493 -13.75 4.49 40.13
C GLY A 493 -12.75 5.62 39.92
N CYS A 494 -12.03 5.62 38.79
CA CYS A 494 -11.07 6.66 38.44
C CYS A 494 -11.74 8.04 38.33
N TYR A 495 -12.93 8.13 37.73
CA TYR A 495 -13.64 9.40 37.60
C TYR A 495 -14.03 9.98 38.96
N LEU A 496 -14.60 9.14 39.83
CA LEU A 496 -15.00 9.58 41.16
C LEU A 496 -13.80 9.95 42.03
N GLU A 497 -12.67 9.26 41.88
CA GLU A 497 -11.47 9.58 42.63
C GLU A 497 -10.78 10.87 42.13
N HIS A 498 -10.55 10.99 40.81
CA HIS A 498 -9.68 12.04 40.28
C HIS A 498 -10.44 13.29 39.80
N VAL A 499 -11.65 13.13 39.27
CA VAL A 499 -12.46 14.24 38.73
C VAL A 499 -13.44 14.76 39.77
N LEU A 500 -14.25 13.89 40.38
CA LEU A 500 -15.13 14.31 41.47
C LEU A 500 -14.31 14.73 42.69
N GLY A 501 -13.30 13.95 43.03
CA GLY A 501 -12.43 14.22 44.17
C GLY A 501 -13.13 14.07 45.52
N ALA A 502 -12.41 14.35 46.60
CA ALA A 502 -13.04 14.55 47.89
C ALA A 502 -13.82 15.86 47.87
N PHE A 503 -15.07 15.83 48.31
CA PHE A 503 -15.72 17.07 48.75
C PHE A 503 -14.88 17.64 49.90
N SER A 504 -14.51 18.91 49.83
CA SER A 504 -13.55 19.56 50.76
C SER A 504 -13.93 19.47 52.24
N HIS A 505 -15.16 19.05 52.56
CA HIS A 505 -15.64 18.84 53.93
C HIS A 505 -15.63 17.37 54.38
N ALA A 506 -15.27 16.41 53.54
CA ALA A 506 -15.14 15.01 53.93
C ALA A 506 -13.80 14.78 54.67
N ALA A 507 -13.77 15.21 55.94
CA ALA A 507 -12.90 14.75 57.02
C ALA A 507 -11.49 14.28 56.61
N ARG A 508 -10.65 15.19 56.11
CA ARG A 508 -9.20 14.93 56.14
C ARG A 508 -8.77 15.00 57.59
N ARG A 509 -8.78 13.86 58.28
CA ARG A 509 -8.27 13.77 59.64
C ARG A 509 -6.80 14.13 59.61
N ILE A 510 -6.43 15.19 60.30
CA ILE A 510 -5.07 15.71 60.34
C ILE A 510 -4.15 14.68 61.05
N CYS A 511 -4.70 13.89 61.99
CA CYS A 511 -3.97 12.86 62.72
C CYS A 511 -4.90 11.75 63.27
N GLY A 512 -4.33 10.57 63.55
CA GLY A 512 -5.04 9.35 63.94
C GLY A 512 -5.50 9.25 65.40
N GLY A 513 -5.90 10.35 66.07
CA GLY A 513 -6.61 10.27 67.36
C GLY A 513 -6.05 11.08 68.54
N CYS A 514 -5.16 12.05 68.31
CA CYS A 514 -4.75 12.98 69.37
C CYS A 514 -5.88 13.99 69.68
N THR A 515 -6.06 14.40 70.95
CA THR A 515 -7.14 15.32 71.34
C THR A 515 -7.03 16.70 70.67
N ALA A 516 -5.82 17.23 70.52
CA ALA A 516 -5.58 18.49 69.80
C ALA A 516 -5.96 18.38 68.31
N CYS A 517 -5.71 17.22 67.72
CA CYS A 517 -6.00 16.93 66.33
C CYS A 517 -7.50 16.74 66.09
N ALA A 518 -8.20 16.12 67.04
CA ALA A 518 -9.65 16.01 67.02
C ALA A 518 -10.31 17.40 67.01
N ALA A 519 -9.79 18.36 67.78
CA ALA A 519 -10.30 19.73 67.76
C ALA A 519 -10.03 20.45 66.41
N VAL A 520 -8.88 20.16 65.76
CA VAL A 520 -8.62 20.65 64.39
C VAL A 520 -9.54 19.98 63.38
N ASP A 521 -9.80 18.68 63.52
CA ASP A 521 -10.76 17.96 62.68
C ASP A 521 -12.18 18.53 62.86
N ASP A 522 -12.64 18.76 64.09
CA ASP A 522 -13.93 19.39 64.38
C ASP A 522 -14.02 20.80 63.78
N PHE A 523 -12.93 21.58 63.88
CA PHE A 523 -12.83 22.87 63.21
C PHE A 523 -12.97 22.73 61.69
N LEU A 524 -12.21 21.83 61.05
CA LEU A 524 -12.27 21.57 59.62
C LEU A 524 -13.67 21.12 59.15
N MET A 525 -14.35 20.32 59.97
CA MET A 525 -15.71 19.82 59.74
C MET A 525 -16.79 20.89 59.95
N SER A 526 -16.52 21.94 60.74
CA SER A 526 -17.50 22.99 61.02
C SER A 526 -17.81 23.88 59.80
N HIS A 527 -19.07 23.94 59.38
CA HIS A 527 -19.51 24.82 58.29
C HIS A 527 -19.58 26.30 58.68
N THR A 528 -19.62 26.59 59.98
CA THR A 528 -19.79 27.96 60.49
C THR A 528 -18.46 28.64 60.81
N LEU A 529 -17.43 27.86 61.12
CA LEU A 529 -16.11 28.38 61.50
C LEU A 529 -15.21 28.51 60.28
N THR A 530 -14.70 29.72 60.07
CA THR A 530 -13.74 30.05 59.00
C THR A 530 -12.32 30.19 59.51
N GLN A 531 -12.20 30.49 60.81
CA GLN A 531 -10.96 30.66 61.53
C GLN A 531 -11.10 30.01 62.90
N ALA A 532 -10.02 29.41 63.40
CA ALA A 532 -9.92 28.91 64.76
C ALA A 532 -8.54 29.19 65.35
N HIS A 533 -8.51 29.41 66.65
CA HIS A 533 -7.32 29.74 67.41
C HIS A 533 -7.06 28.59 68.38
N PHE A 534 -5.92 27.92 68.22
CA PHE A 534 -5.50 26.82 69.08
C PHE A 534 -4.41 27.34 70.00
N VAL A 535 -4.72 27.45 71.29
CA VAL A 535 -3.78 27.90 72.33
C VAL A 535 -3.19 26.68 73.02
N GLY A 536 -1.87 26.61 73.13
CA GLY A 536 -1.23 25.47 73.79
C GLY A 536 0.29 25.58 73.93
N LEU A 537 0.87 24.53 74.50
CA LEU A 537 2.32 24.35 74.55
C LEU A 537 2.89 24.26 73.13
N ARG A 538 4.09 24.82 72.92
CA ARG A 538 4.76 24.81 71.60
C ARG A 538 4.87 23.42 70.99
N THR A 539 5.08 22.40 71.81
CA THR A 539 5.19 20.99 71.38
C THR A 539 3.89 20.47 70.75
N HIS A 540 2.73 20.84 71.29
CA HIS A 540 1.43 20.45 70.72
C HIS A 540 1.14 21.20 69.43
N LEU A 541 1.48 22.49 69.35
CA LEU A 541 1.30 23.26 68.12
C LEU A 541 2.25 22.80 67.02
N LEU A 542 3.50 22.47 67.34
CA LEU A 542 4.46 21.93 66.37
C LEU A 542 3.97 20.60 65.78
N HIS A 543 3.31 19.76 66.59
CA HIS A 543 2.65 18.55 66.10
C HIS A 543 1.55 18.88 65.08
N LEU A 544 0.65 19.82 65.42
CA LEU A 544 -0.39 20.27 64.49
C LEU A 544 0.21 20.86 63.22
N GLU A 545 1.21 21.76 63.32
CA GLU A 545 1.92 22.38 62.19
C GLU A 545 2.50 21.32 61.23
N THR A 546 3.11 20.26 61.78
CA THR A 546 3.69 19.17 61.00
C THR A 546 2.65 18.46 60.15
N HIS A 547 1.47 18.20 60.71
CA HIS A 547 0.38 17.56 59.98
C HIS A 547 -0.38 18.52 59.04
N LEU A 548 -0.53 19.78 59.46
CA LEU A 548 -1.17 20.85 58.68
C LEU A 548 -0.35 21.26 57.47
N ALA A 549 0.98 21.12 57.51
CA ALA A 549 1.85 21.35 56.36
C ALA A 549 1.46 20.46 55.17
N GLY A 550 0.88 19.28 55.42
CA GLY A 550 0.34 18.39 54.38
C GLY A 550 -1.07 18.74 53.89
N ALA A 551 -1.72 19.74 54.49
CA ALA A 551 -3.12 20.16 54.23
C ALA A 551 -3.24 21.65 53.85
N SER A 552 -2.20 22.22 53.25
CA SER A 552 -2.15 23.64 52.83
C SER A 552 -3.23 24.02 51.80
N ASP A 553 -3.84 23.03 51.14
CA ASP A 553 -4.97 23.19 50.23
C ASP A 553 -6.29 23.51 50.95
N VAL A 554 -6.45 23.06 52.20
CA VAL A 554 -7.68 23.21 52.99
C VAL A 554 -7.56 24.31 54.05
N VAL A 555 -6.34 24.54 54.56
CA VAL A 555 -6.08 25.49 55.63
C VAL A 555 -4.74 26.18 55.45
N SER A 556 -4.74 27.49 55.69
CA SER A 556 -3.52 28.25 55.96
C SER A 556 -3.39 28.42 57.47
N PHE A 557 -2.15 28.38 57.98
CA PHE A 557 -1.91 28.55 59.40
C PHE A 557 -0.73 29.46 59.66
N HIS A 558 -0.78 30.15 60.80
CA HIS A 558 0.34 30.93 61.32
C HIS A 558 0.37 30.80 62.84
N THR A 559 1.58 30.80 63.40
CA THR A 559 1.78 30.62 64.84
C THR A 559 2.56 31.79 65.41
N PHE A 560 2.09 32.35 66.51
CA PHE A 560 2.77 33.43 67.23
C PHE A 560 2.83 33.14 68.73
N ALA A 561 3.76 33.80 69.42
CA ALA A 561 3.83 33.77 70.87
C ALA A 561 2.85 34.81 71.42
N ASP A 562 1.94 34.41 72.30
CA ASP A 562 1.05 35.34 72.98
C ASP A 562 1.78 35.92 74.19
N THR A 563 2.16 37.19 74.10
CA THR A 563 2.88 37.89 75.17
C THR A 563 1.98 38.25 76.35
N ALA A 564 0.65 38.15 76.21
CA ALA A 564 -0.31 38.51 77.26
C ALA A 564 -0.67 37.32 78.17
N ALA A 565 -0.59 36.10 77.66
CA ALA A 565 -0.85 34.87 78.42
C ALA A 565 0.46 34.17 78.76
N SER A 566 0.70 33.88 80.04
CA SER A 566 1.89 33.24 80.62
C SER A 566 2.51 32.09 79.80
N GLY A 567 3.34 32.41 78.81
CA GLY A 567 4.13 31.46 78.02
C GLY A 567 3.36 30.63 76.97
N GLY A 568 2.16 31.04 76.56
CA GLY A 568 1.36 30.33 75.56
C GLY A 568 1.74 30.67 74.11
N HIS A 569 1.66 29.68 73.21
CA HIS A 569 1.66 29.94 71.76
C HIS A 569 0.23 29.81 71.22
N VAL A 570 -0.07 30.54 70.14
CA VAL A 570 -1.36 30.49 69.45
C VAL A 570 -1.14 30.13 67.99
N LEU A 571 -1.73 29.02 67.57
CA LEU A 571 -1.83 28.60 66.16
C LEU A 571 -3.17 29.07 65.63
N VAL A 572 -3.14 30.00 64.70
CA VAL A 572 -4.35 30.48 64.02
C VAL A 572 -4.47 29.75 62.71
N LEU A 573 -5.54 28.96 62.62
CA LEU A 573 -5.95 28.25 61.44
C LEU A 573 -7.02 29.05 60.71
N ASN A 574 -6.76 29.38 59.46
CA ASN A 574 -7.75 29.93 58.54
C ASN A 574 -8.09 28.86 57.51
N LYS A 575 -9.37 28.50 57.38
CA LYS A 575 -9.81 27.74 56.20
C LYS A 575 -9.50 28.58 54.99
N THR A 576 -8.77 28.02 54.04
CA THR A 576 -8.68 28.61 52.71
C THR A 576 -10.08 28.51 52.13
N ARG A 577 -10.89 29.55 52.35
CA ARG A 577 -12.20 29.74 51.74
C ARG A 577 -11.99 29.87 50.24
N ASN A 578 -11.80 28.75 49.54
CA ASN A 578 -12.27 28.70 48.18
C ASN A 578 -13.78 28.58 48.31
N GLY A 579 -14.49 29.72 48.38
CA GLY A 579 -15.93 29.74 48.10
C GLY A 579 -16.24 29.07 46.75
N ASP A 580 -15.24 29.06 45.88
CA ASP A 580 -15.22 28.33 44.62
C ASP A 580 -15.11 26.80 44.79
N ALA A 581 -14.58 26.24 45.88
CA ALA A 581 -14.41 24.78 46.01
C ALA A 581 -15.75 24.03 46.12
N GLU A 582 -16.75 24.60 46.81
CA GLU A 582 -18.09 24.01 46.84
C GLU A 582 -18.78 24.16 45.48
N ALA A 583 -18.64 25.32 44.84
CA ALA A 583 -19.17 25.55 43.50
C ALA A 583 -18.51 24.61 42.47
N ASP A 584 -17.19 24.46 42.50
CA ASP A 584 -16.39 23.58 41.67
C ASP A 584 -16.74 22.12 41.90
N TRP A 585 -16.90 21.69 43.17
CA TRP A 585 -17.34 20.33 43.45
C TRP A 585 -18.76 20.09 42.96
N ARG A 586 -19.70 21.03 43.10
CA ARG A 586 -21.04 20.89 42.50
C ARG A 586 -20.96 20.78 40.98
N VAL A 587 -20.06 21.52 40.33
CA VAL A 587 -19.77 21.38 38.90
C VAL A 587 -19.23 19.98 38.60
N HIS A 588 -18.28 19.46 39.38
CA HIS A 588 -17.74 18.11 39.22
C HIS A 588 -18.77 17.02 39.49
N LYS A 589 -19.64 17.17 40.50
CA LYS A 589 -20.78 16.29 40.77
C LYS A 589 -21.73 16.24 39.59
N ASN A 590 -22.11 17.40 39.03
CA ASN A 590 -22.97 17.46 37.86
C ASN A 590 -22.31 16.79 36.64
N LYS A 591 -21.00 16.96 36.47
CA LYS A 591 -20.24 16.24 35.42
C LYS A 591 -20.20 14.73 35.69
N ALA A 592 -20.02 14.30 36.94
CA ALA A 592 -20.06 12.89 37.34
C ALA A 592 -21.42 12.25 37.09
N ILE A 593 -22.51 12.92 37.44
CA ILE A 593 -23.87 12.46 37.14
C ILE A 593 -24.06 12.31 35.63
N LYS A 594 -23.69 13.32 34.84
CA LYS A 594 -23.75 13.26 33.37
C LYS A 594 -22.93 12.11 32.80
N PHE A 595 -21.72 11.90 33.32
CA PHE A 595 -20.86 10.78 32.93
C PHE A 595 -21.51 9.43 33.27
N LEU A 596 -22.03 9.23 34.48
CA LEU A 596 -22.72 8.01 34.87
C LEU A 596 -23.95 7.75 34.01
N SER A 597 -24.75 8.78 33.70
CA SER A 597 -25.87 8.68 32.76
C SER A 597 -25.44 8.34 31.34
N SER A 598 -24.22 8.75 30.93
CA SER A 598 -23.66 8.38 29.63
C SER A 598 -23.30 6.89 29.55
N ILE A 599 -23.04 6.21 30.67
CA ILE A 599 -22.82 4.75 30.74
C ILE A 599 -24.16 4.00 30.63
N GLY A 600 -25.21 4.50 31.29
CA GLY A 600 -26.53 3.88 31.26
C GLY A 600 -27.46 4.45 32.33
N GLU A 601 -28.64 3.84 32.45
CA GLU A 601 -29.57 4.14 33.54
C GLU A 601 -28.99 3.75 34.89
N SER A 602 -29.57 4.28 35.98
CA SER A 602 -29.15 4.02 37.35
C SER A 602 -29.03 2.51 37.65
N ALA A 603 -29.98 1.71 37.17
CA ALA A 603 -29.97 0.25 37.33
C ALA A 603 -28.79 -0.43 36.59
N SER A 604 -28.33 0.13 35.47
CA SER A 604 -27.15 -0.38 34.74
C SER A 604 -25.86 -0.08 35.51
N VAL A 605 -25.73 1.13 36.05
CA VAL A 605 -24.59 1.53 36.88
C VAL A 605 -24.55 0.71 38.18
N GLU A 606 -25.70 0.47 38.80
CA GLU A 606 -25.82 -0.40 39.97
C GLU A 606 -25.33 -1.82 39.67
N ARG A 607 -25.74 -2.40 38.53
CA ARG A 607 -25.27 -3.73 38.09
C ARG A 607 -23.76 -3.75 37.81
N ILE A 608 -23.21 -2.69 37.21
CA ILE A 608 -21.76 -2.57 36.94
C ILE A 608 -20.97 -2.51 38.26
N MET A 609 -21.37 -1.62 39.17
CA MET A 609 -20.67 -1.38 40.43
C MET A 609 -20.92 -2.47 41.48
N GLY A 610 -22.03 -3.20 41.37
CA GLY A 610 -22.42 -4.27 42.29
C GLY A 610 -22.46 -3.77 43.73
N LYS A 611 -21.76 -4.48 44.63
CA LYS A 611 -21.69 -4.16 46.06
C LYS A 611 -21.12 -2.76 46.36
N ARG A 612 -20.39 -2.15 45.42
CA ARG A 612 -19.79 -0.81 45.59
C ARG A 612 -20.70 0.33 45.15
N TYR A 613 -21.88 0.04 44.61
CA TYR A 613 -22.82 1.10 44.20
C TYR A 613 -23.20 2.06 45.35
N PRO A 614 -23.41 1.61 46.60
CA PRO A 614 -23.63 2.51 47.72
C PRO A 614 -22.46 3.50 47.96
N GLU A 615 -21.21 3.09 47.74
CA GLU A 615 -20.04 3.98 47.85
C GLU A 615 -20.08 5.08 46.78
N VAL A 616 -20.56 4.77 45.57
CA VAL A 616 -20.76 5.76 44.51
C VAL A 616 -21.79 6.81 44.93
N LEU A 617 -22.92 6.38 45.49
CA LEU A 617 -23.95 7.30 45.99
C LEU A 617 -23.42 8.19 47.13
N GLN A 618 -22.67 7.62 48.07
CA GLN A 618 -22.03 8.38 49.16
C GLN A 618 -21.01 9.40 48.64
N ALA A 619 -20.23 9.03 47.62
CA ALA A 619 -19.28 9.95 46.99
C ALA A 619 -20.00 11.10 46.26
N LEU A 620 -21.06 10.81 45.51
CA LEU A 620 -21.90 11.83 44.87
C LEU A 620 -22.63 12.74 45.86
N ASP A 621 -22.95 12.23 47.05
CA ASP A 621 -23.51 13.02 48.15
C ASP A 621 -22.45 13.85 48.90
N GLY A 622 -21.17 13.69 48.59
CA GLY A 622 -20.06 14.35 49.28
C GLY A 622 -19.82 13.82 50.70
N LYS A 623 -20.39 12.66 51.05
CA LYS A 623 -20.27 12.04 52.38
C LYS A 623 -18.92 11.34 52.58
N THR A 624 -18.39 10.71 51.54
CA THR A 624 -17.12 9.97 51.60
C THR A 624 -16.30 10.22 50.33
N ARG A 625 -14.97 10.16 50.44
CA ARG A 625 -14.10 10.09 49.25
C ARG A 625 -14.22 8.69 48.66
N PHE A 626 -14.41 8.61 47.35
CA PHE A 626 -14.31 7.33 46.66
C PHE A 626 -12.84 6.91 46.60
N VAL A 627 -12.52 5.75 47.17
CA VAL A 627 -11.16 5.18 47.13
C VAL A 627 -11.14 4.11 46.05
N HIS A 628 -10.31 4.28 45.02
CA HIS A 628 -10.09 3.22 44.04
C HIS A 628 -9.20 2.12 44.65
N LEU A 629 -9.82 1.12 45.28
CA LEU A 629 -9.11 -0.07 45.73
C LEU A 629 -8.74 -0.96 44.52
N GLU A 630 -7.56 -0.76 43.93
CA GLU A 630 -6.94 -1.78 43.06
C GLU A 630 -6.30 -2.88 43.92
N GLU A 631 -7.07 -3.75 44.59
CA GLU A 631 -6.44 -4.77 45.44
C GLU A 631 -7.14 -6.13 45.52
N GLY A 632 -7.99 -6.45 44.54
CA GLY A 632 -8.77 -7.69 44.50
C GLY A 632 -8.34 -8.76 43.48
N SER A 633 -7.08 -8.79 43.02
CA SER A 633 -6.61 -9.87 42.11
C SER A 633 -5.09 -10.10 42.04
N ARG A 634 -4.35 -9.85 43.12
CA ARG A 634 -3.02 -10.44 43.31
C ARG A 634 -3.10 -11.54 44.37
N SER A 635 -3.77 -12.64 44.04
CA SER A 635 -3.69 -13.90 44.78
C SER A 635 -2.90 -14.90 43.93
N THR A 636 -1.57 -14.78 43.96
CA THR A 636 -0.55 -15.84 43.79
C THR A 636 0.85 -15.21 43.82
N ALA A 637 1.28 -14.78 45.01
CA ALA A 637 2.70 -14.66 45.33
C ALA A 637 2.84 -14.84 46.84
N GLN A 638 3.70 -15.76 47.23
CA GLN A 638 3.92 -16.23 48.59
C GLN A 638 4.07 -15.08 49.60
N ALA A 639 3.44 -15.25 50.76
CA ALA A 639 3.73 -14.50 51.96
C ALA A 639 5.20 -14.72 52.36
N GLY A 640 6.09 -13.88 51.85
CA GLY A 640 7.41 -13.65 52.41
C GLY A 640 7.27 -12.72 53.60
N HIS A 641 7.43 -13.27 54.81
CA HIS A 641 7.64 -12.48 56.02
C HIS A 641 8.78 -11.48 55.82
N ILE A 642 8.48 -10.18 55.90
CA ILE A 642 9.48 -9.16 56.21
C ILE A 642 9.19 -8.70 57.63
N ALA A 643 9.99 -9.21 58.56
CA ALA A 643 10.10 -8.70 59.92
C ALA A 643 10.87 -7.38 59.90
N ILE A 644 10.28 -6.32 60.46
CA ILE A 644 11.02 -5.14 60.87
C ILE A 644 11.19 -5.23 62.39
N HIS A 645 12.44 -5.38 62.82
CA HIS A 645 12.83 -5.27 64.22
C HIS A 645 12.69 -3.81 64.68
N HIS A 646 11.86 -3.57 65.70
CA HIS A 646 12.00 -2.41 66.57
C HIS A 646 12.47 -2.89 67.95
N SER A 647 13.57 -2.33 68.44
CA SER A 647 13.97 -2.49 69.84
C SER A 647 13.04 -1.68 70.74
N VAL A 648 12.50 -2.33 71.76
CA VAL A 648 11.79 -1.69 72.88
C VAL A 648 12.74 -1.53 74.06
N GLY A 649 12.73 -0.34 74.66
CA GLY A 649 13.14 -0.06 76.04
C GLY A 649 12.76 1.38 76.39
N GLY A 650 11.76 1.69 77.22
CA GLY A 650 10.88 0.83 78.00
C GLY A 650 9.75 1.63 78.66
N ARG A 651 8.72 0.88 79.05
CA ARG A 651 7.63 1.18 80.02
C ARG A 651 6.87 2.51 79.92
N TRP A 652 5.63 2.39 79.47
CA TRP A 652 4.50 3.23 79.87
C TRP A 652 3.82 2.61 81.11
N THR A 653 3.67 3.41 82.17
CA THR A 653 2.72 3.13 83.27
C THR A 653 1.45 3.94 83.05
N VAL A 654 0.34 3.21 83.16
CA VAL A 654 -1.05 3.62 83.04
C VAL A 654 -1.44 4.63 84.13
N THR A 655 -2.15 5.69 83.77
CA THR A 655 -3.03 6.40 84.71
C THR A 655 -4.42 6.47 84.08
N ARG A 656 -5.37 5.68 84.62
CA ARG A 656 -6.80 5.77 84.33
C ARG A 656 -7.36 7.00 85.03
N VAL A 657 -8.13 7.80 84.29
CA VAL A 657 -9.14 8.69 84.86
C VAL A 657 -10.35 7.81 85.19
N THR A 658 -10.73 7.78 86.46
CA THR A 658 -11.92 7.12 86.99
C THR A 658 -13.13 8.04 86.82
N ASP A 659 -14.14 7.59 86.08
CA ASP A 659 -15.52 8.07 86.26
C ASP A 659 -16.22 7.17 87.28
N SER A 660 -16.73 7.84 88.31
CA SER A 660 -17.50 7.31 89.43
C SER A 660 -18.96 7.06 89.07
N LEU A 661 -19.50 5.91 89.48
CA LEU A 661 -20.94 5.70 89.76
C LEU A 661 -21.09 4.87 91.07
N PRO A 662 -22.22 5.02 91.80
CA PRO A 662 -22.30 4.92 93.27
C PRO A 662 -22.69 3.50 93.78
N PRO A 663 -22.78 3.29 95.10
CA PRO A 663 -22.68 1.97 95.71
C PRO A 663 -24.03 1.27 95.85
N SER A 664 -24.04 -0.05 95.65
CA SER A 664 -25.04 -0.96 96.20
C SER A 664 -24.39 -1.79 97.29
N GLY A 665 -24.83 -1.60 98.53
CA GLY A 665 -24.43 -2.38 99.69
C GLY A 665 -25.39 -3.55 99.96
N HIS A 666 -24.80 -4.54 100.64
CA HIS A 666 -25.36 -5.71 101.35
C HIS A 666 -25.93 -6.87 100.53
#